data_AF-A0A554JVS6-F1
#
_entry.id   AF-A0A554JVS6-F1
#
_cell.length_a   1.000
_cell.length_b   1.000
_cell.length_c   1.000
_cell.angle_alpha   90.00
_cell.angle_beta   90.00
_cell.angle_gamma   90.00
#
_symmetry.space_group_name_H-M   'P 1'
#
loop_
_entity.id
_entity.type
_entity.pdbx_description
1 polymer ?
#
loop_
_entity_poly.entity_id
_entity_poly.type
_entity_poly.pdbx_seq_one_letter_code
_entity_poly.pdbx_strand_id
1 'polypeptide(L)'
;MRNTLQWFGGAAVLLIAGIVLHALILVDDLPDLTHDVADDPENFVEVWGTRTLGQTIRPPLPSMSGIALSLHRRPGVHLSGYIILHIRESPDATNDLRIVRLPVVFVRGDRFTEFPFPPLNTRSREALYLFIEYPDGTNDRPLLLRAEQREVDRSKIERIVDYAGGTLIRDHRAAAGDLAFQLLKRARRPFGLQVIGAALLGGISLLIGGMLSIAARRQWVKTSWIVPAVLLVLGAGLPLIFYLPLLLQPSFLGVGDWDMNTTLHAAAERALLREQTFPGWNPYLCGGTPLAAFPEAPVFSPFFTTVLLGGPVIGFKMNVLLHGALGFLGMLLWLRKGWNLSWLAAFVGAAVVVFSSFMGLHLAAGHSRKVAAAWIPWILLFFQRACASENPPTGAREQHRAHRWRSLRFAAPAGGFLALMLLDGSVYLSIYSATFVVLVGILASLNERRVLPIAASLVTVLLGGLLAGVHLVPTAYSQATLQTVLTNETAPVPLQALWHVFLDPNQRDDAQKFAGQTQPWLEYGAYVGVVPALLSVLGIFTAWRAVRPWAGASLFFLLVLVSSSVQRGIEAVPILGDLRNPQRMAGMVTIAIGLTAALGTERVMRWLLGTDRAGSLSSSPPSLHRAVGAALGVLTTITIGHLIFVNTETLAGTFVVPPPPAQEEPFRQGWARNRLVGIEDSFVFTMENTLRNRGSINRCSVAGIRPTGALRMPPPRDPGGEVAAEFQDAPYRGEAFLLEGQGTAAVEEQTTNRVRVRYQTSSPALLALNQNYHPGWRTSRRSTEQDRPREEPATFVQGLVATVLPPGSGTVTFSYTTPALRAGMLTTAFGMLAALWLWHRSTLPRTRRAEGRDPSAHR
;
A
#
# COMPACT_ATOMS: atom_id res chain seq x y z
N MET A 1 43.51 18.42 -7.17
CA MET A 1 43.20 17.75 -8.46
C MET A 1 43.13 16.24 -8.34
N ARG A 2 44.18 15.51 -7.91
CA ARG A 2 44.23 14.04 -7.93
C ARG A 2 43.07 13.32 -7.21
N ASN A 3 42.76 13.67 -5.95
CA ASN A 3 41.61 13.06 -5.25
C ASN A 3 40.26 13.43 -5.88
N THR A 4 40.13 14.64 -6.43
CA THR A 4 38.90 15.09 -7.11
C THR A 4 38.66 14.31 -8.40
N LEU A 5 39.72 14.08 -9.18
CA LEU A 5 39.69 13.22 -10.36
C LEU A 5 39.32 11.77 -10.01
N GLN A 6 39.75 11.26 -8.85
CA GLN A 6 39.38 9.92 -8.38
C GLN A 6 37.88 9.80 -8.02
N TRP A 7 37.25 10.84 -7.46
CA TRP A 7 35.80 10.84 -7.21
C TRP A 7 35.00 10.86 -8.51
N PHE A 8 35.37 11.72 -9.47
CA PHE A 8 34.70 11.77 -10.79
C PHE A 8 34.97 10.50 -11.61
N GLY A 9 36.19 9.96 -11.56
CA GLY A 9 36.54 8.69 -12.19
C GLY A 9 35.78 7.52 -11.56
N GLY A 10 35.68 7.44 -10.23
CA GLY A 10 34.89 6.43 -9.53
C GLY A 10 33.39 6.54 -9.81
N ALA A 11 32.84 7.76 -9.88
CA ALA A 11 31.46 8.00 -10.27
C ALA A 11 31.20 7.55 -11.71
N ALA A 12 32.09 7.90 -12.66
CA ALA A 12 31.99 7.47 -14.04
C ALA A 12 32.13 5.94 -14.18
N VAL A 13 33.05 5.31 -13.45
CA VAL A 13 33.24 3.85 -13.45
C VAL A 13 32.02 3.14 -12.89
N LEU A 14 31.39 3.61 -11.82
CA LEU A 14 30.16 2.99 -11.29
C LEU A 14 28.95 3.23 -12.19
N LEU A 15 28.87 4.38 -12.85
CA LEU A 15 27.82 4.67 -13.82
C LEU A 15 27.98 3.77 -15.06
N ILE A 16 29.21 3.64 -15.58
CA ILE A 16 29.54 2.76 -16.70
C ILE A 16 29.40 1.29 -16.30
N ALA A 17 29.84 0.88 -15.12
CA ALA A 17 29.66 -0.49 -14.63
C ALA A 17 28.17 -0.81 -14.42
N GLY A 18 27.36 0.14 -13.96
CA GLY A 18 25.91 0.02 -13.90
C GLY A 18 25.27 -0.13 -15.29
N ILE A 19 25.75 0.63 -16.28
CA ILE A 19 25.31 0.53 -17.69
C ILE A 19 25.78 -0.78 -18.35
N VAL A 20 27.00 -1.24 -18.08
CA VAL A 20 27.56 -2.49 -18.61
C VAL A 20 26.89 -3.70 -17.95
N LEU A 21 26.65 -3.65 -16.63
CA LEU A 21 25.88 -4.67 -15.93
C LEU A 21 24.42 -4.68 -16.40
N HIS A 22 23.84 -3.53 -16.74
CA HIS A 22 22.54 -3.43 -17.40
C HIS A 22 22.54 -4.10 -18.78
N ALA A 23 23.56 -3.84 -19.60
CA ALA A 23 23.71 -4.48 -20.90
C ALA A 23 23.90 -6.00 -20.78
N LEU A 24 24.70 -6.48 -19.81
CA LEU A 24 24.90 -7.90 -19.53
C LEU A 24 23.64 -8.58 -19.00
N ILE A 25 22.89 -7.93 -18.09
CA ILE A 25 21.62 -8.47 -17.56
C ILE A 25 20.52 -8.45 -18.63
N LEU A 26 20.48 -7.46 -19.53
CA LEU A 26 19.54 -7.45 -20.66
C LEU A 26 19.85 -8.58 -21.66
N VAL A 27 21.14 -8.90 -21.86
CA VAL A 27 21.58 -9.97 -22.74
C VAL A 27 21.24 -11.36 -22.18
N ASP A 28 21.23 -11.54 -20.85
CA ASP A 28 20.75 -12.77 -20.18
C ASP A 28 19.20 -12.88 -20.06
N ASP A 29 18.47 -11.79 -20.34
CA ASP A 29 17.01 -11.68 -20.26
C ASP A 29 16.28 -11.88 -21.60
N LEU A 30 16.99 -12.17 -22.69
CA LEU A 30 16.40 -12.63 -23.95
C LEU A 30 16.53 -14.16 -24.06
N PRO A 31 15.51 -14.95 -23.75
CA PRO A 31 15.23 -16.08 -24.63
C PRO A 31 14.53 -15.47 -25.84
N ASP A 32 15.30 -15.01 -26.82
CA ASP A 32 14.80 -14.96 -28.19
C ASP A 32 14.75 -16.41 -28.67
N LEU A 33 13.80 -17.17 -28.13
CA LEU A 33 13.34 -18.42 -28.72
C LEU A 33 12.18 -18.05 -29.65
N THR A 34 12.45 -17.13 -30.57
CA THR A 34 11.68 -17.03 -31.79
C THR A 34 12.02 -18.27 -32.60
N HIS A 35 11.04 -19.16 -32.76
CA HIS A 35 11.03 -19.95 -33.97
C HIS A 35 10.80 -18.95 -35.11
N ASP A 36 11.69 -18.92 -36.09
CA ASP A 36 11.44 -18.26 -37.36
C ASP A 36 10.19 -18.93 -37.95
N VAL A 37 9.04 -18.30 -37.73
CA VAL A 37 7.79 -18.80 -38.24
C VAL A 37 7.84 -18.54 -39.74
N ALA A 38 8.05 -19.58 -40.55
CA ALA A 38 7.94 -19.48 -42.00
C ALA A 38 6.59 -18.83 -42.33
N ASP A 39 6.54 -17.80 -43.17
CA ASP A 39 5.30 -17.12 -43.61
C ASP A 39 4.49 -18.02 -44.58
N ASP A 40 4.17 -19.24 -44.16
CA ASP A 40 3.28 -20.13 -44.89
C ASP A 40 1.81 -19.82 -44.54
N PRO A 41 0.97 -19.38 -45.50
CA PRO A 41 -0.41 -18.97 -45.26
C PRO A 41 -1.38 -20.10 -44.86
N GLU A 42 -0.99 -21.36 -44.96
CA GLU A 42 -1.96 -22.47 -44.96
C GLU A 42 -2.12 -23.27 -43.65
N ASN A 43 -1.32 -23.00 -42.60
CA ASN A 43 -1.35 -23.83 -41.37
C ASN A 43 -2.00 -23.14 -40.15
N PHE A 44 -3.34 -23.06 -40.15
CA PHE A 44 -4.13 -22.62 -38.98
C PHE A 44 -5.03 -23.74 -38.44
N VAL A 45 -5.17 -23.78 -37.12
CA VAL A 45 -6.13 -24.60 -36.40
C VAL A 45 -7.19 -23.71 -35.79
N GLU A 46 -8.44 -24.02 -36.10
CA GLU A 46 -9.59 -23.33 -35.56
C GLU A 46 -9.82 -23.76 -34.09
N VAL A 47 -10.17 -22.82 -33.22
CA VAL A 47 -10.62 -23.06 -31.84
C VAL A 47 -11.96 -22.35 -31.61
N TRP A 48 -12.97 -23.08 -31.13
CA TRP A 48 -14.34 -22.60 -30.96
C TRP A 48 -15.19 -23.55 -30.11
N GLY A 49 -16.18 -23.01 -29.39
CA GLY A 49 -17.04 -23.79 -28.50
C GLY A 49 -16.24 -24.58 -27.46
N THR A 50 -16.65 -25.82 -27.20
CA THR A 50 -15.93 -26.78 -26.34
C THR A 50 -14.78 -27.47 -27.07
N ARG A 51 -14.42 -27.04 -28.29
CA ARG A 51 -13.30 -27.63 -29.00
C ARG A 51 -12.01 -27.18 -28.37
N THR A 52 -11.20 -28.18 -28.18
CA THR A 52 -10.23 -28.24 -27.12
C THR A 52 -8.89 -28.39 -27.83
N LEU A 53 -8.03 -27.37 -27.79
CA LEU A 53 -6.69 -27.48 -28.38
C LEU A 53 -5.61 -27.31 -27.32
N GLY A 54 -4.71 -28.28 -27.20
CA GLY A 54 -3.66 -28.23 -26.19
C GLY A 54 -2.37 -28.89 -26.60
N GLN A 55 -1.32 -28.63 -25.82
CA GLN A 55 0.00 -29.19 -26.04
C GLN A 55 0.74 -29.38 -24.72
N THR A 56 1.48 -30.48 -24.62
CA THR A 56 2.38 -30.70 -23.50
C THR A 56 3.60 -29.79 -23.62
N ILE A 57 3.92 -29.08 -22.54
CA ILE A 57 5.05 -28.18 -22.45
C ILE A 57 6.00 -28.70 -21.37
N ARG A 58 7.29 -28.75 -21.68
CA ARG A 58 8.33 -28.96 -20.67
C ARG A 58 9.03 -27.62 -20.42
N PRO A 59 8.82 -26.99 -19.27
CA PRO A 59 9.47 -25.72 -18.95
C PRO A 59 10.99 -25.94 -18.87
N PRO A 60 11.81 -25.24 -19.67
CA PRO A 60 13.27 -25.35 -19.58
C PRO A 60 13.83 -24.72 -18.30
N LEU A 61 12.99 -24.02 -17.54
CA LEU A 61 13.34 -23.26 -16.35
C LEU A 61 12.40 -23.59 -15.18
N PRO A 62 12.84 -23.42 -13.92
CA PRO A 62 12.04 -23.71 -12.71
C PRO A 62 10.83 -22.78 -12.49
N SER A 63 10.61 -21.80 -13.36
CA SER A 63 9.49 -20.86 -13.24
C SER A 63 9.10 -20.26 -14.59
N MET A 64 7.80 -20.13 -14.86
CA MET A 64 7.24 -19.45 -16.04
C MET A 64 6.35 -18.29 -15.60
N SER A 65 6.36 -17.16 -16.32
CA SER A 65 5.54 -15.97 -16.00
C SER A 65 4.53 -15.62 -17.09
N GLY A 66 4.38 -16.48 -18.09
CA GLY A 66 3.47 -16.24 -19.18
C GLY A 66 3.69 -17.22 -20.32
N ILE A 67 2.79 -17.17 -21.29
CA ILE A 67 2.88 -17.88 -22.57
C ILE A 67 2.51 -16.86 -23.64
N ALA A 68 3.15 -16.85 -24.80
CA ALA A 68 2.70 -16.10 -25.96
C ALA A 68 2.20 -17.06 -27.04
N LEU A 69 1.06 -16.76 -27.67
CA LEU A 69 0.49 -17.59 -28.74
C LEU A 69 0.33 -16.78 -30.01
N SER A 70 0.54 -17.42 -31.16
CA SER A 70 0.23 -16.82 -32.45
C SER A 70 -1.28 -16.93 -32.73
N LEU A 71 -2.01 -15.83 -32.50
CA LEU A 71 -3.46 -15.77 -32.65
C LEU A 71 -3.86 -14.86 -33.80
N HIS A 72 -4.72 -15.37 -34.68
CA HIS A 72 -5.23 -14.65 -35.83
C HIS A 72 -6.76 -14.67 -35.86
N ARG A 73 -7.30 -13.64 -36.52
CA ARG A 73 -8.72 -13.50 -36.80
C ARG A 73 -8.95 -13.68 -38.30
N ARG A 74 -9.96 -14.47 -38.67
CA ARG A 74 -10.42 -14.56 -40.06
C ARG A 74 -10.85 -13.15 -40.56
N PRO A 75 -10.39 -12.69 -41.74
CA PRO A 75 -10.83 -11.42 -42.30
C PRO A 75 -12.36 -11.34 -42.40
N GLY A 76 -12.94 -10.19 -42.03
CA GLY A 76 -14.39 -9.97 -42.09
C GLY A 76 -15.22 -10.58 -40.93
N VAL A 77 -14.61 -11.33 -40.02
CA VAL A 77 -15.30 -11.92 -38.86
C VAL A 77 -15.17 -11.03 -37.61
N HIS A 78 -16.29 -10.76 -36.95
CA HIS A 78 -16.30 -10.15 -35.61
C HIS A 78 -16.21 -11.24 -34.53
N LEU A 79 -15.13 -11.21 -33.75
CA LEU A 79 -14.96 -12.06 -32.57
C LEU A 79 -15.54 -11.38 -31.32
N SER A 80 -16.09 -12.15 -30.41
CA SER A 80 -16.72 -11.68 -29.18
C SER A 80 -16.52 -12.71 -28.07
N GLY A 81 -16.42 -12.28 -26.82
CA GLY A 81 -16.25 -13.20 -25.70
C GLY A 81 -14.79 -13.42 -25.30
N TYR A 82 -14.46 -14.62 -24.81
CA TYR A 82 -13.17 -14.90 -24.17
C TYR A 82 -12.44 -16.13 -24.71
N ILE A 83 -11.12 -16.03 -24.80
CA ILE A 83 -10.20 -17.15 -24.95
C ILE A 83 -9.78 -17.58 -23.56
N ILE A 84 -9.82 -18.87 -23.27
CA ILE A 84 -9.42 -19.44 -21.99
C ILE A 84 -8.18 -20.30 -22.20
N LEU A 85 -7.11 -19.98 -21.49
CA LEU A 85 -5.90 -20.78 -21.42
C LEU A 85 -5.88 -21.51 -20.08
N HIS A 86 -5.64 -22.80 -20.12
CA HIS A 86 -5.59 -23.72 -19.00
C HIS A 86 -4.18 -24.29 -18.92
N ILE A 87 -3.56 -24.25 -17.75
CA ILE A 87 -2.28 -24.90 -17.50
C ILE A 87 -2.50 -25.97 -16.45
N ARG A 88 -2.15 -27.21 -16.77
CA ARG A 88 -2.38 -28.41 -15.95
C ARG A 88 -1.10 -29.21 -15.75
N GLU A 89 -1.11 -30.13 -14.79
CA GLU A 89 -0.01 -31.09 -14.59
C GLU A 89 -0.05 -32.23 -15.62
N SER A 90 -1.23 -32.56 -16.14
CA SER A 90 -1.43 -33.58 -17.17
C SER A 90 -2.67 -33.27 -18.03
N PRO A 91 -2.83 -33.90 -19.20
CA PRO A 91 -4.02 -33.75 -20.05
C PRO A 91 -5.34 -34.10 -19.34
N ASP A 92 -5.29 -35.14 -18.50
CA ASP A 92 -6.46 -35.70 -17.80
C ASP A 92 -6.73 -35.03 -16.45
N ALA A 93 -5.87 -34.09 -16.02
CA ALA A 93 -6.08 -33.37 -14.77
C ALA A 93 -7.36 -32.52 -14.85
N THR A 94 -8.21 -32.66 -13.84
CA THR A 94 -9.45 -31.87 -13.72
C THR A 94 -9.22 -30.49 -13.13
N ASN A 95 -8.11 -30.29 -12.40
CA ASN A 95 -7.76 -29.03 -11.78
C ASN A 95 -6.70 -28.28 -12.60
N ASP A 96 -6.96 -27.01 -12.87
CA ASP A 96 -5.99 -26.12 -13.49
C ASP A 96 -5.00 -25.58 -12.44
N LEU A 97 -3.71 -25.71 -12.73
CA LEU A 97 -2.65 -24.98 -12.03
C LEU A 97 -2.74 -23.47 -12.29
N ARG A 98 -3.20 -23.10 -13.48
CA ARG A 98 -3.40 -21.72 -13.89
C ARG A 98 -4.50 -21.64 -14.93
N ILE A 99 -5.38 -20.64 -14.80
CA ILE A 99 -6.33 -20.27 -15.84
C ILE A 99 -6.07 -18.82 -16.24
N VAL A 100 -6.01 -18.55 -17.54
CA VAL A 100 -5.91 -17.19 -18.11
C VAL A 100 -7.09 -16.98 -19.05
N ARG A 101 -8.04 -16.14 -18.63
CA ARG A 101 -9.16 -15.70 -19.46
C ARG A 101 -8.86 -14.36 -20.11
N LEU A 102 -8.97 -14.26 -21.43
CA LEU A 102 -8.64 -13.08 -22.21
C LEU A 102 -9.80 -12.68 -23.14
N PRO A 103 -10.27 -11.43 -23.09
CA PRO A 103 -11.18 -10.92 -24.10
C PRO A 103 -10.59 -11.04 -25.51
N VAL A 104 -11.35 -11.60 -26.46
CA VAL A 104 -10.85 -11.84 -27.83
C VAL A 104 -10.53 -10.53 -28.57
N VAL A 105 -11.01 -9.38 -28.07
CA VAL A 105 -10.66 -8.03 -28.55
C VAL A 105 -9.16 -7.70 -28.44
N PHE A 106 -8.40 -8.48 -27.65
CA PHE A 106 -6.95 -8.33 -27.57
C PHE A 106 -6.19 -9.08 -28.67
N VAL A 107 -6.86 -9.88 -29.51
CA VAL A 107 -6.26 -10.52 -30.68
C VAL A 107 -6.09 -9.47 -31.79
N ARG A 108 -4.87 -8.92 -31.88
CA ARG A 108 -4.52 -7.86 -32.83
C ARG A 108 -4.09 -8.35 -34.21
N GLY A 109 -3.84 -9.66 -34.36
CA GLY A 109 -3.27 -10.25 -35.58
C GLY A 109 -1.75 -10.11 -35.67
N ASP A 110 -1.07 -9.89 -34.54
CA ASP A 110 0.40 -9.86 -34.45
C ASP A 110 0.97 -11.28 -34.52
N ARG A 111 2.27 -11.43 -34.87
CA ARG A 111 2.95 -12.75 -34.93
C ARG A 111 2.82 -13.55 -33.62
N PHE A 112 2.87 -12.89 -32.46
CA PHE A 112 2.60 -13.47 -31.13
C PHE A 112 1.83 -12.50 -30.25
N THR A 113 0.80 -13.00 -29.55
CA THR A 113 0.07 -12.29 -28.50
C THR A 113 0.54 -12.83 -27.14
N GLU A 114 1.02 -11.96 -26.25
CA GLU A 114 1.56 -12.34 -24.94
C GLU A 114 0.46 -12.49 -23.87
N PHE A 115 0.54 -13.57 -23.08
CA PHE A 115 -0.34 -13.87 -21.96
C PHE A 115 0.47 -13.97 -20.66
N PRO A 116 0.77 -12.83 -20.02
CA PRO A 116 1.46 -12.83 -18.75
C PRO A 116 0.54 -13.34 -17.63
N PHE A 117 1.10 -14.14 -16.72
CA PHE A 117 0.44 -14.60 -15.51
C PHE A 117 1.43 -14.59 -14.32
N PRO A 118 0.96 -14.44 -13.07
CA PRO A 118 1.83 -14.56 -11.90
C PRO A 118 2.63 -15.87 -11.94
N PRO A 119 3.93 -15.85 -11.54
CA PRO A 119 4.85 -16.94 -11.84
C PRO A 119 4.33 -18.31 -11.39
N LEU A 120 4.33 -19.28 -12.30
CA LEU A 120 4.07 -20.68 -11.99
C LEU A 120 5.42 -21.35 -11.67
N ASN A 121 5.57 -21.88 -10.46
CA ASN A 121 6.74 -22.67 -10.07
C ASN A 121 6.69 -24.04 -10.75
N THR A 122 7.72 -24.40 -11.49
CA THR A 122 7.79 -25.65 -12.27
C THR A 122 8.91 -26.56 -11.77
N ARG A 123 9.59 -26.19 -10.67
CA ARG A 123 10.77 -26.89 -10.13
C ARG A 123 10.54 -28.37 -9.79
N SER A 124 9.29 -28.74 -9.49
CA SER A 124 8.88 -30.11 -9.16
C SER A 124 8.06 -30.78 -10.27
N ARG A 125 7.99 -30.19 -11.48
CA ARG A 125 7.11 -30.65 -12.55
C ARG A 125 7.92 -30.99 -13.78
N GLU A 126 7.87 -32.25 -14.19
CA GLU A 126 8.60 -32.76 -15.36
C GLU A 126 7.93 -32.32 -16.68
N ALA A 127 6.61 -32.10 -16.65
CA ALA A 127 5.83 -31.59 -17.76
C ALA A 127 4.62 -30.80 -17.25
N LEU A 128 4.15 -29.88 -18.08
CA LEU A 128 2.92 -29.14 -17.93
C LEU A 128 2.08 -29.33 -19.18
N TYR A 129 0.81 -29.00 -19.08
CA TYR A 129 -0.13 -29.16 -20.18
C TYR A 129 -0.88 -27.86 -20.41
N LEU A 130 -0.68 -27.23 -21.57
CA LEU A 130 -1.42 -26.03 -21.98
C LEU A 130 -2.64 -26.45 -22.77
N PHE A 131 -3.76 -25.80 -22.50
CA PHE A 131 -5.01 -26.10 -23.13
C PHE A 131 -5.79 -24.80 -23.42
N ILE A 132 -6.46 -24.71 -24.56
CA ILE A 132 -7.03 -23.48 -25.12
C ILE A 132 -8.48 -23.73 -25.53
N GLU A 133 -9.36 -22.86 -25.06
CA GLU A 133 -10.77 -22.83 -25.44
C GLU A 133 -11.17 -21.45 -25.94
N TYR A 134 -12.17 -21.44 -26.83
CA TYR A 134 -12.88 -20.22 -27.20
C TYR A 134 -14.38 -20.51 -27.14
N PRO A 135 -14.98 -20.50 -25.93
CA PRO A 135 -16.35 -20.96 -25.71
C PRO A 135 -17.39 -20.19 -26.53
N ASP A 136 -17.16 -18.88 -26.72
CA ASP A 136 -18.04 -17.98 -27.46
C ASP A 136 -17.84 -18.05 -28.99
N GLY A 137 -16.83 -18.80 -29.44
CA GLY A 137 -16.58 -19.06 -30.85
C GLY A 137 -17.60 -20.02 -31.44
N THR A 138 -17.97 -19.79 -32.70
CA THR A 138 -18.76 -20.73 -33.49
C THR A 138 -17.95 -21.22 -34.68
N ASN A 139 -18.44 -22.25 -35.37
CA ASN A 139 -17.78 -22.79 -36.57
C ASN A 139 -17.57 -21.72 -37.67
N ASP A 140 -18.48 -20.74 -37.74
CA ASP A 140 -18.39 -19.63 -38.69
C ASP A 140 -17.51 -18.47 -38.18
N ARG A 141 -17.18 -18.48 -36.88
CA ARG A 141 -16.40 -17.44 -36.20
C ARG A 141 -15.31 -18.04 -35.29
N PRO A 142 -14.39 -18.88 -35.82
CA PRO A 142 -13.36 -19.50 -35.01
C PRO A 142 -12.24 -18.52 -34.68
N LEU A 143 -11.53 -18.80 -33.60
CA LEU A 143 -10.20 -18.25 -33.35
C LEU A 143 -9.19 -19.08 -34.15
N LEU A 144 -8.29 -18.45 -34.89
CA LEU A 144 -7.26 -19.14 -35.66
C LEU A 144 -5.97 -19.16 -34.85
N LEU A 145 -5.56 -20.35 -34.39
CA LEU A 145 -4.23 -20.60 -33.85
C LEU A 145 -3.31 -21.09 -34.95
N ARG A 146 -2.11 -20.52 -35.03
CA ARG A 146 -1.12 -21.04 -35.97
C ARG A 146 -0.55 -22.36 -35.46
N ALA A 147 -0.64 -23.41 -36.28
CA ALA A 147 0.00 -24.69 -36.00
C ALA A 147 1.23 -24.85 -36.89
N GLU A 148 2.25 -25.53 -36.37
CA GLU A 148 3.44 -25.87 -37.14
C GLU A 148 3.41 -27.37 -37.44
N GLN A 149 3.50 -27.72 -38.73
CA GLN A 149 3.63 -29.10 -39.17
C GLN A 149 5.10 -29.36 -39.44
N ARG A 150 5.75 -30.13 -38.56
CA ARG A 150 7.19 -30.36 -38.67
C ARG A 150 7.49 -31.43 -39.72
N GLU A 151 7.94 -31.04 -40.91
CA GLU A 151 8.72 -31.95 -41.76
C GLU A 151 10.12 -32.08 -41.16
N VAL A 152 10.45 -33.28 -40.68
CA VAL A 152 11.70 -33.53 -39.96
C VAL A 152 12.86 -33.66 -40.96
N ASP A 153 13.52 -32.55 -41.28
CA ASP A 153 14.89 -32.60 -41.85
C ASP A 153 15.87 -32.91 -40.71
N ARG A 154 16.24 -34.18 -40.57
CA ARG A 154 17.14 -34.70 -39.52
C ARG A 154 18.54 -34.07 -39.54
N SER A 155 18.92 -33.34 -40.60
CA SER A 155 20.26 -32.77 -40.76
C SER A 155 20.48 -31.39 -40.10
N LYS A 156 19.42 -30.71 -39.65
CA LYS A 156 19.50 -29.37 -39.01
C LYS A 156 19.23 -29.38 -37.50
N ILE A 157 18.99 -30.56 -36.92
CA ILE A 157 18.58 -30.74 -35.51
C ILE A 157 19.78 -30.83 -34.58
N GLU A 158 20.62 -29.79 -34.52
CA GLU A 158 21.68 -29.74 -33.50
C GLU A 158 21.66 -28.49 -32.61
N ARG A 159 20.77 -27.51 -32.81
CA ARG A 159 20.80 -26.30 -31.96
C ARG A 159 19.50 -25.74 -31.40
N ILE A 160 18.33 -26.29 -31.70
CA ILE A 160 17.08 -25.81 -31.08
C ILE A 160 16.20 -27.01 -30.74
N VAL A 161 16.48 -27.63 -29.59
CA VAL A 161 15.62 -28.66 -29.00
C VAL A 161 15.55 -28.38 -27.50
N ASP A 162 14.56 -27.61 -27.05
CA ASP A 162 14.19 -27.54 -25.62
C ASP A 162 12.66 -27.46 -25.40
N TYR A 163 11.90 -27.96 -26.38
CA TYR A 163 10.50 -28.42 -26.22
C TYR A 163 10.44 -29.84 -26.78
N ALA A 164 11.03 -30.81 -26.08
CA ALA A 164 11.11 -32.18 -26.57
C ALA A 164 9.74 -32.89 -26.45
N GLY A 165 9.07 -33.13 -27.58
CA GLY A 165 8.08 -34.19 -27.74
C GLY A 165 6.72 -33.97 -27.07
N GLY A 166 6.15 -32.78 -27.21
CA GLY A 166 4.77 -32.54 -26.78
C GLY A 166 3.77 -33.24 -27.70
N THR A 167 2.75 -33.88 -27.14
CA THR A 167 1.62 -34.38 -27.93
C THR A 167 0.62 -33.24 -28.09
N LEU A 168 0.40 -32.78 -29.33
CA LEU A 168 -0.75 -31.95 -29.65
C LEU A 168 -2.00 -32.77 -29.33
N ILE A 169 -2.98 -32.15 -28.69
CA ILE A 169 -4.25 -32.80 -28.41
C ILE A 169 -5.34 -31.91 -28.98
N ARG A 170 -6.23 -32.55 -29.73
CA ARG A 170 -7.46 -31.96 -30.23
C ARG A 170 -8.61 -32.74 -29.62
N ASP A 171 -9.49 -32.05 -28.92
CA ASP A 171 -10.68 -32.61 -28.27
C ASP A 171 -10.33 -33.79 -27.34
N HIS A 172 -9.36 -33.56 -26.45
CA HIS A 172 -8.81 -34.57 -25.52
C HIS A 172 -8.22 -35.84 -26.18
N ARG A 173 -7.93 -35.82 -27.50
CA ARG A 173 -7.25 -36.91 -28.21
C ARG A 173 -5.95 -36.47 -28.85
N ALA A 174 -4.93 -37.33 -28.79
CA ALA A 174 -3.64 -37.07 -29.43
C ALA A 174 -3.79 -36.82 -30.94
N ALA A 175 -3.09 -35.80 -31.43
CA ALA A 175 -3.04 -35.37 -32.82
C ALA A 175 -1.57 -35.12 -33.23
N ALA A 176 -1.28 -35.17 -34.52
CA ALA A 176 0.03 -34.85 -35.07
C ALA A 176 0.19 -33.33 -35.30
N GLY A 177 1.39 -32.80 -35.07
CA GLY A 177 1.73 -31.38 -35.23
C GLY A 177 2.02 -30.70 -33.88
N ASP A 178 2.35 -29.41 -33.92
CA ASP A 178 2.67 -28.57 -32.75
C ASP A 178 1.93 -27.22 -32.83
N LEU A 179 1.71 -26.55 -31.69
CA LEU A 179 1.21 -25.16 -31.66
C LEU A 179 2.37 -24.18 -31.69
N ALA A 180 2.20 -23.05 -32.38
CA ALA A 180 3.14 -21.94 -32.30
C ALA A 180 2.94 -21.15 -30.99
N PHE A 181 3.80 -21.42 -30.00
CA PHE A 181 3.80 -20.71 -28.73
C PHE A 181 5.22 -20.41 -28.23
N GLN A 182 5.35 -19.38 -27.40
CA GLN A 182 6.58 -19.06 -26.67
C GLN A 182 6.32 -19.11 -25.19
N LEU A 183 7.24 -19.69 -24.43
CA LEU A 183 7.22 -19.55 -22.98
C LEU A 183 7.81 -18.20 -22.58
N LEU A 184 7.01 -17.40 -21.89
CA LEU A 184 7.53 -16.19 -21.27
C LEU A 184 8.23 -16.60 -19.97
N LYS A 185 9.57 -16.55 -20.02
CA LYS A 185 10.39 -16.49 -18.82
C LYS A 185 10.01 -15.21 -18.08
N ARG A 186 10.28 -15.20 -16.77
CA ARG A 186 10.28 -14.02 -15.91
C ARG A 186 11.07 -12.87 -16.57
N ALA A 187 10.44 -12.11 -17.46
CA ALA A 187 10.98 -10.90 -18.03
C ALA A 187 10.89 -9.82 -16.95
N ARG A 188 12.05 -9.25 -16.64
CA ARG A 188 12.33 -8.38 -15.49
C ARG A 188 12.27 -9.14 -14.18
N ARG A 189 13.38 -9.79 -13.81
CA ARG A 189 13.80 -9.62 -12.42
C ARG A 189 13.89 -8.09 -12.23
N PRO A 190 13.11 -7.46 -11.32
CA PRO A 190 13.33 -6.05 -11.00
C PRO A 190 14.76 -5.83 -10.52
N PHE A 191 15.47 -6.90 -10.15
CA PHE A 191 16.90 -6.94 -9.91
C PHE A 191 17.71 -6.09 -10.89
N GLY A 192 17.53 -6.23 -12.22
CA GLY A 192 18.27 -5.40 -13.18
C GLY A 192 18.03 -3.90 -12.96
N LEU A 193 16.77 -3.50 -12.85
CA LEU A 193 16.38 -2.10 -12.65
C LEU A 193 16.68 -1.55 -11.25
N GLN A 194 16.57 -2.36 -10.20
CA GLN A 194 16.94 -1.99 -8.84
C GLN A 194 18.46 -1.89 -8.70
N VAL A 195 19.22 -2.75 -9.37
CA VAL A 195 20.68 -2.67 -9.46
C VAL A 195 21.10 -1.42 -10.22
N ILE A 196 20.44 -1.08 -11.33
CA ILE A 196 20.66 0.19 -12.05
C ILE A 196 20.30 1.38 -11.15
N GLY A 197 19.14 1.34 -10.50
CA GLY A 197 18.72 2.38 -9.56
C GLY A 197 19.74 2.57 -8.44
N ALA A 198 20.27 1.48 -7.89
CA ALA A 198 21.34 1.51 -6.89
C ALA A 198 22.66 2.06 -7.46
N ALA A 199 23.04 1.69 -8.68
CA ALA A 199 24.23 2.21 -9.35
C ALA A 199 24.11 3.71 -9.64
N LEU A 200 22.96 4.17 -10.15
CA LEU A 200 22.65 5.59 -10.38
C LEU A 200 22.67 6.37 -9.07
N LEU A 201 22.00 5.87 -8.04
CA LEU A 201 21.99 6.49 -6.71
C LEU A 201 23.39 6.55 -6.10
N GLY A 202 24.20 5.49 -6.29
CA GLY A 202 25.61 5.46 -5.93
C GLY A 202 26.41 6.54 -6.68
N GLY A 203 26.23 6.64 -8.00
CA GLY A 203 26.85 7.67 -8.84
C GLY A 203 26.50 9.09 -8.39
N ILE A 204 25.21 9.39 -8.17
CA ILE A 204 24.74 10.69 -7.65
C ILE A 204 25.36 10.99 -6.28
N SER A 205 25.41 9.99 -5.40
CA SER A 205 26.00 10.13 -4.07
C SER A 205 27.50 10.45 -4.12
N LEU A 206 28.24 9.82 -5.03
CA LEU A 206 29.66 10.12 -5.28
C LEU A 206 29.86 11.51 -5.87
N LEU A 207 29.01 11.94 -6.81
CA LEU A 207 29.05 13.29 -7.38
C LEU A 207 28.82 14.35 -6.31
N ILE A 208 27.78 14.19 -5.48
CA ILE A 208 27.49 15.10 -4.36
C ILE A 208 28.65 15.11 -3.35
N GLY A 209 29.18 13.94 -2.99
CA GLY A 209 30.36 13.83 -2.13
C GLY A 209 31.59 14.54 -2.70
N GLY A 210 31.82 14.41 -4.01
CA GLY A 210 32.89 15.08 -4.75
C GLY A 210 32.72 16.60 -4.77
N MET A 211 31.51 17.09 -5.13
CA MET A 211 31.18 18.52 -5.15
C MET A 211 31.33 19.15 -3.75
N LEU A 212 30.81 18.50 -2.71
CA LEU A 212 30.95 18.99 -1.33
C LEU A 212 32.40 18.94 -0.85
N SER A 213 33.20 17.96 -1.30
CA SER A 213 34.64 17.93 -1.01
C SER A 213 35.38 19.10 -1.65
N ILE A 214 35.01 19.52 -2.87
CA ILE A 214 35.57 20.72 -3.51
C ILE A 214 35.12 21.98 -2.76
N ALA A 215 33.83 22.10 -2.45
CA ALA A 215 33.28 23.22 -1.69
C ALA A 215 33.92 23.36 -0.31
N ALA A 216 34.19 22.23 0.37
CA ALA A 216 34.88 22.22 1.66
C ALA A 216 36.34 22.66 1.55
N ARG A 217 37.07 22.27 0.48
CA ARG A 217 38.41 22.79 0.20
C ARG A 217 38.42 24.29 -0.06
N ARG A 218 37.35 24.83 -0.66
CA ARG A 218 37.13 26.27 -0.85
C ARG A 218 36.55 26.98 0.38
N GLN A 219 36.42 26.28 1.51
CA GLN A 219 35.83 26.77 2.76
C GLN A 219 34.37 27.24 2.67
N TRP A 220 33.65 26.88 1.60
CA TRP A 220 32.23 27.23 1.43
C TRP A 220 31.33 26.36 2.32
N VAL A 221 31.76 25.13 2.64
CA VAL A 221 31.02 24.17 3.48
C VAL A 221 31.98 23.50 4.45
N LYS A 222 31.53 23.12 5.66
CA LYS A 222 32.38 22.36 6.60
C LYS A 222 32.51 20.90 6.13
N THR A 223 33.72 20.33 6.18
CA THR A 223 33.99 18.92 5.81
C THR A 223 33.09 17.91 6.53
N SER A 224 32.64 18.25 7.75
CA SER A 224 31.71 17.43 8.53
C SER A 224 30.32 17.24 7.90
N TRP A 225 29.96 18.01 6.88
CA TRP A 225 28.67 17.90 6.17
C TRP A 225 28.66 16.91 5.00
N ILE A 226 29.83 16.46 4.52
CA ILE A 226 29.93 15.59 3.34
C ILE A 226 29.23 14.25 3.58
N VAL A 227 29.62 13.53 4.64
CA VAL A 227 29.04 12.23 5.00
C VAL A 227 27.53 12.33 5.32
N PRO A 228 27.06 13.29 6.14
CA PRO A 228 25.64 13.54 6.33
C PRO A 228 24.86 13.71 5.02
N ALA A 229 25.35 14.57 4.11
CA ALA A 229 24.65 14.85 2.87
C ALA A 229 24.54 13.60 1.98
N VAL A 230 25.64 12.83 1.86
CA VAL A 230 25.63 11.56 1.13
C VAL A 230 24.63 10.57 1.73
N LEU A 231 24.63 10.38 3.05
CA LEU A 231 23.71 9.44 3.69
C LEU A 231 22.26 9.91 3.68
N LEU A 232 22.01 11.22 3.65
CA LEU A 232 20.67 11.77 3.46
C LEU A 232 20.16 11.52 2.02
N VAL A 233 21.02 11.69 1.02
CA VAL A 233 20.69 11.37 -0.39
C VAL A 233 20.42 9.87 -0.54
N LEU A 234 21.30 9.01 0.00
CA LEU A 234 21.09 7.57 0.02
C LEU A 234 19.82 7.19 0.77
N GLY A 235 19.55 7.81 1.92
CA GLY A 235 18.36 7.54 2.73
C GLY A 235 17.06 7.98 2.06
N ALA A 236 17.09 9.05 1.26
CA ALA A 236 15.95 9.46 0.45
C ALA A 236 15.77 8.58 -0.80
N GLY A 237 16.87 8.12 -1.41
CA GLY A 237 16.86 7.37 -2.66
C GLY A 237 16.65 5.86 -2.55
N LEU A 238 17.15 5.20 -1.51
CA LEU A 238 17.02 3.75 -1.34
C LEU A 238 15.55 3.27 -1.22
N PRO A 239 14.65 3.98 -0.51
CA PRO A 239 13.22 3.66 -0.54
C PRO A 239 12.63 3.69 -1.96
N LEU A 240 13.11 4.57 -2.84
CA LEU A 240 12.66 4.59 -4.24
C LEU A 240 13.07 3.32 -4.98
N ILE A 241 14.27 2.79 -4.71
CA ILE A 241 14.74 1.52 -5.28
C ILE A 241 13.93 0.35 -4.72
N PHE A 242 13.63 0.36 -3.42
CA PHE A 242 12.80 -0.64 -2.77
C PHE A 242 11.40 -0.72 -3.42
N TYR A 243 10.77 0.43 -3.67
CA TYR A 243 9.43 0.51 -4.28
C TYR A 243 9.42 0.52 -5.81
N LEU A 244 10.58 0.52 -6.46
CA LEU A 244 10.70 0.54 -7.92
C LEU A 244 9.83 -0.51 -8.64
N PRO A 245 9.66 -1.75 -8.13
CA PRO A 245 8.78 -2.73 -8.75
C PRO A 245 7.34 -2.23 -8.96
N LEU A 246 6.83 -1.36 -8.08
CA LEU A 246 5.49 -0.77 -8.18
C LEU A 246 5.35 0.24 -9.34
N LEU A 247 6.47 0.76 -9.83
CA LEU A 247 6.53 1.79 -10.88
C LEU A 247 6.80 1.22 -12.27
N LEU A 248 7.16 -0.06 -12.39
CA LEU A 248 7.52 -0.69 -13.66
C LEU A 248 6.40 -0.63 -14.69
N GLN A 249 5.15 -0.64 -14.22
CA GLN A 249 3.95 -0.49 -15.01
C GLN A 249 3.13 0.69 -14.44
N PRO A 250 3.45 1.94 -14.83
CA PRO A 250 2.93 3.13 -14.15
C PRO A 250 1.41 3.25 -14.23
N SER A 251 0.80 2.90 -15.37
CA SER A 251 -0.64 2.97 -15.61
C SER A 251 -1.43 1.73 -15.21
N PHE A 252 -0.76 0.62 -14.88
CA PHE A 252 -1.43 -0.63 -14.55
C PHE A 252 -2.06 -0.52 -13.16
N LEU A 253 -3.21 -1.19 -13.02
CA LEU A 253 -4.01 -1.30 -11.80
C LEU A 253 -3.44 -2.39 -10.89
N GLY A 254 -3.61 -2.16 -9.59
CA GLY A 254 -3.09 -3.04 -8.54
C GLY A 254 -4.09 -4.14 -8.19
N VAL A 255 -3.57 -5.29 -7.76
CA VAL A 255 -4.37 -6.44 -7.30
C VAL A 255 -4.70 -6.36 -5.81
N GLY A 256 -5.61 -7.21 -5.33
CA GLY A 256 -6.03 -7.24 -3.93
C GLY A 256 -6.70 -5.93 -3.50
N ASP A 257 -6.31 -5.40 -2.35
CA ASP A 257 -6.89 -4.18 -1.77
C ASP A 257 -6.49 -2.89 -2.48
N TRP A 258 -5.59 -2.95 -3.46
CA TRP A 258 -5.27 -1.79 -4.30
C TRP A 258 -6.47 -1.29 -5.10
N ASP A 259 -7.32 -2.18 -5.60
CA ASP A 259 -8.45 -1.78 -6.44
C ASP A 259 -9.50 -0.99 -5.62
N MET A 260 -9.77 -1.37 -4.37
CA MET A 260 -10.62 -0.56 -3.48
C MET A 260 -9.94 0.77 -3.16
N ASN A 261 -8.67 0.75 -2.76
CA ASN A 261 -7.98 1.97 -2.35
C ASN A 261 -7.84 2.97 -3.50
N THR A 262 -7.53 2.50 -4.71
CA THR A 262 -7.49 3.36 -5.92
C THR A 262 -8.88 3.89 -6.26
N THR A 263 -9.95 3.11 -6.07
CA THR A 263 -11.34 3.57 -6.23
C THR A 263 -11.70 4.70 -5.26
N LEU A 264 -11.31 4.61 -3.99
CA LEU A 264 -11.52 5.70 -3.02
C LEU A 264 -10.83 7.00 -3.46
N HIS A 265 -9.61 6.89 -3.99
CA HIS A 265 -8.87 8.05 -4.52
C HIS A 265 -9.53 8.61 -5.78
N ALA A 266 -9.96 7.74 -6.71
CA ALA A 266 -10.62 8.14 -7.95
C ALA A 266 -11.97 8.82 -7.69
N ALA A 267 -12.76 8.32 -6.73
CA ALA A 267 -14.01 8.93 -6.32
C ALA A 267 -13.80 10.36 -5.75
N ALA A 268 -12.79 10.52 -4.89
CA ALA A 268 -12.45 11.83 -4.31
C ALA A 268 -11.92 12.81 -5.37
N GLU A 269 -11.05 12.34 -6.26
CA GLU A 269 -10.49 13.14 -7.36
C GLU A 269 -11.60 13.60 -8.31
N ARG A 270 -12.49 12.67 -8.71
CA ARG A 270 -13.63 12.99 -9.57
C ARG A 270 -14.51 14.07 -8.94
N ALA A 271 -14.87 13.92 -7.68
CA ALA A 271 -15.69 14.90 -6.98
C ALA A 271 -15.06 16.30 -7.02
N LEU A 272 -13.74 16.42 -6.77
CA LEU A 272 -13.05 17.70 -6.74
C LEU A 272 -12.75 18.29 -8.12
N LEU A 273 -12.17 17.50 -9.03
CA LEU A 273 -11.65 18.00 -10.30
C LEU A 273 -12.72 18.05 -11.40
N ARG A 274 -13.62 17.07 -11.45
CA ARG A 274 -14.62 16.96 -12.52
C ARG A 274 -15.96 17.55 -12.12
N GLU A 275 -16.41 17.27 -10.91
CA GLU A 275 -17.72 17.69 -10.43
C GLU A 275 -17.65 19.01 -9.64
N GLN A 276 -16.46 19.47 -9.27
CA GLN A 276 -16.23 20.69 -8.49
C GLN A 276 -17.03 20.72 -7.18
N THR A 277 -17.20 19.54 -6.56
CA THR A 277 -17.89 19.37 -5.29
C THR A 277 -16.97 18.77 -4.22
N PHE A 278 -17.33 18.97 -2.96
CA PHE A 278 -16.62 18.34 -1.84
C PHE A 278 -16.81 16.81 -1.88
N PRO A 279 -15.77 15.97 -1.68
CA PRO A 279 -15.88 14.50 -1.78
C PRO A 279 -16.62 13.86 -0.58
N GLY A 280 -17.93 14.09 -0.49
CA GLY A 280 -18.78 13.64 0.62
C GLY A 280 -19.26 12.20 0.50
N TRP A 281 -19.76 11.81 -0.68
CA TRP A 281 -20.33 10.50 -0.96
C TRP A 281 -19.58 9.77 -2.08
N ASN A 282 -19.47 8.45 -1.97
CA ASN A 282 -18.86 7.59 -2.98
C ASN A 282 -19.90 6.60 -3.52
N PRO A 283 -20.42 6.80 -4.74
CA PRO A 283 -21.39 5.89 -5.35
C PRO A 283 -20.73 4.64 -5.96
N TYR A 284 -19.40 4.55 -5.98
CA TYR A 284 -18.63 3.53 -6.69
C TYR A 284 -18.32 2.27 -5.89
N LEU A 285 -18.48 2.31 -4.57
CA LEU A 285 -18.28 1.17 -3.68
C LEU A 285 -19.56 0.83 -2.93
N CYS A 286 -19.82 -0.46 -2.76
CA CYS A 286 -20.92 -1.03 -1.97
C CYS A 286 -22.34 -0.54 -2.34
N GLY A 287 -22.56 0.06 -3.52
CA GLY A 287 -23.83 0.75 -3.83
C GLY A 287 -23.98 2.11 -3.12
N GLY A 288 -22.91 2.67 -2.59
CA GLY A 288 -22.88 3.97 -1.92
C GLY A 288 -22.25 3.91 -0.52
N THR A 289 -21.20 4.71 -0.29
CA THR A 289 -20.54 4.87 1.02
C THR A 289 -20.22 6.33 1.35
N PRO A 290 -20.17 6.73 2.63
CA PRO A 290 -19.87 8.11 3.03
C PRO A 290 -18.37 8.40 2.93
N LEU A 291 -17.89 8.79 1.75
CA LEU A 291 -16.47 8.95 1.40
C LEU A 291 -15.66 9.75 2.42
N ALA A 292 -16.06 10.98 2.76
CA ALA A 292 -15.31 11.80 3.71
C ALA A 292 -15.34 11.27 5.16
N ALA A 293 -16.34 10.45 5.52
CA ALA A 293 -16.40 9.80 6.82
C ALA A 293 -15.79 8.39 6.80
N PHE A 294 -15.38 7.89 5.64
CA PHE A 294 -14.83 6.56 5.50
C PHE A 294 -13.47 6.50 6.22
N PRO A 295 -13.24 5.52 7.12
CA PRO A 295 -12.03 5.49 7.96
C PRO A 295 -10.72 5.51 7.15
N GLU A 296 -10.71 4.84 6.00
CA GLU A 296 -9.52 4.73 5.13
C GLU A 296 -9.57 5.67 3.92
N ALA A 297 -10.44 6.68 3.90
CA ALA A 297 -10.50 7.59 2.76
C ALA A 297 -9.35 8.60 2.77
N PRO A 298 -8.86 9.01 1.58
CA PRO A 298 -7.73 9.94 1.48
C PRO A 298 -8.12 11.42 1.57
N VAL A 299 -9.39 11.73 1.83
CA VAL A 299 -10.00 13.08 1.61
C VAL A 299 -9.24 14.21 2.31
N PHE A 300 -8.74 13.97 3.52
CA PHE A 300 -8.09 15.00 4.34
C PHE A 300 -6.57 14.86 4.41
N SER A 301 -6.00 13.88 3.70
CA SER A 301 -4.55 13.72 3.64
C SER A 301 -3.92 14.83 2.80
N PRO A 302 -2.88 15.52 3.29
CA PRO A 302 -2.13 16.46 2.45
C PRO A 302 -1.41 15.76 1.28
N PHE A 303 -1.20 14.44 1.37
CA PHE A 303 -0.61 13.66 0.28
C PHE A 303 -1.61 13.32 -0.81
N PHE A 304 -2.91 13.59 -0.62
CA PHE A 304 -3.89 13.48 -1.68
C PHE A 304 -3.58 14.40 -2.87
N THR A 305 -2.80 15.47 -2.66
CA THR A 305 -2.29 16.32 -3.75
C THR A 305 -1.50 15.54 -4.80
N THR A 306 -0.81 14.44 -4.45
CA THR A 306 -0.13 13.64 -5.48
C THR A 306 -1.11 12.98 -6.43
N VAL A 307 -2.29 12.58 -5.94
CA VAL A 307 -3.39 12.06 -6.76
C VAL A 307 -4.02 13.15 -7.62
N LEU A 308 -4.20 14.35 -7.08
CA LEU A 308 -4.69 15.47 -7.89
C LEU A 308 -3.75 15.82 -9.07
N LEU A 309 -2.45 15.63 -8.91
CA LEU A 309 -1.44 15.91 -9.95
C LEU A 309 -1.21 14.74 -10.91
N GLY A 310 -1.26 13.50 -10.43
CA GLY A 310 -0.89 12.30 -11.18
C GLY A 310 -2.06 11.35 -11.48
N GLY A 311 -3.29 11.72 -11.15
CA GLY A 311 -4.45 10.82 -11.17
C GLY A 311 -4.39 9.74 -10.07
N PRO A 312 -5.39 8.84 -10.01
CA PRO A 312 -5.63 7.98 -8.86
C PRO A 312 -4.70 6.77 -8.81
N VAL A 313 -4.04 6.43 -9.94
CA VAL A 313 -3.10 5.31 -10.03
C VAL A 313 -1.66 5.81 -9.87
N ILE A 314 -1.18 6.68 -10.77
CA ILE A 314 0.21 7.15 -10.75
C ILE A 314 0.44 8.05 -9.53
N GLY A 315 -0.46 8.99 -9.27
CA GLY A 315 -0.37 9.87 -8.11
C GLY A 315 -0.36 9.10 -6.79
N PHE A 316 -1.09 7.99 -6.71
CA PHE A 316 -1.08 7.16 -5.50
C PHE A 316 0.21 6.35 -5.36
N LYS A 317 0.79 5.84 -6.46
CA LYS A 317 2.15 5.24 -6.45
C LYS A 317 3.20 6.26 -5.98
N MET A 318 3.12 7.52 -6.43
CA MET A 318 4.01 8.59 -5.97
C MET A 318 3.85 8.87 -4.47
N ASN A 319 2.63 8.75 -3.94
CA ASN A 319 2.37 8.87 -2.51
C ASN A 319 3.19 7.85 -1.69
N VAL A 320 3.20 6.58 -2.12
CA VAL A 320 3.99 5.50 -1.48
C VAL A 320 5.48 5.85 -1.44
N LEU A 321 6.03 6.35 -2.55
CA LEU A 321 7.44 6.72 -2.66
C LEU A 321 7.84 7.81 -1.66
N LEU A 322 7.03 8.87 -1.57
CA LEU A 322 7.29 10.00 -0.69
C LEU A 322 7.26 9.57 0.78
N HIS A 323 6.27 8.76 1.17
CA HIS A 323 6.20 8.19 2.52
C HIS A 323 7.43 7.34 2.83
N GLY A 324 7.87 6.50 1.88
CA GLY A 324 9.12 5.75 1.98
C GLY A 324 10.33 6.59 2.38
N ALA A 325 10.57 7.66 1.62
CA ALA A 325 11.68 8.58 1.86
C ALA A 325 11.53 9.30 3.20
N LEU A 326 10.33 9.80 3.53
CA LEU A 326 10.06 10.50 4.78
C LEU A 326 10.21 9.59 6.01
N GLY A 327 9.80 8.32 5.89
CA GLY A 327 9.96 7.32 6.94
C GLY A 327 11.42 7.00 7.21
N PHE A 328 12.21 6.78 6.15
CA PHE A 328 13.63 6.51 6.28
C PHE A 328 14.37 7.71 6.91
N LEU A 329 14.12 8.92 6.39
CA LEU A 329 14.73 10.15 6.91
C LEU A 329 14.32 10.41 8.37
N GLY A 330 13.05 10.19 8.71
CA GLY A 330 12.56 10.30 10.07
C GLY A 330 13.29 9.36 11.02
N MET A 331 13.43 8.08 10.65
CA MET A 331 14.10 7.07 11.46
C MET A 331 15.60 7.38 11.61
N LEU A 332 16.26 7.77 10.51
CA LEU A 332 17.65 8.21 10.51
C LEU A 332 17.87 9.40 11.46
N LEU A 333 17.00 10.41 11.40
CA LEU A 333 17.09 11.60 12.24
C LEU A 333 16.75 11.32 13.70
N TRP A 334 15.78 10.44 13.97
CA TRP A 334 15.45 10.01 15.32
C TRP A 334 16.63 9.29 15.98
N LEU A 335 17.23 8.32 15.30
CA LEU A 335 18.40 7.60 15.81
C LEU A 335 19.61 8.55 15.94
N ARG A 336 19.81 9.45 14.97
CA ARG A 336 20.94 10.37 14.99
C ARG A 336 20.84 11.43 16.07
N LYS A 337 19.65 12.02 16.28
CA LYS A 337 19.44 13.17 17.17
C LYS A 337 18.83 12.79 18.52
N GLY A 338 17.94 11.82 18.55
CA GLY A 338 17.31 11.33 19.78
C GLY A 338 18.24 10.42 20.59
N TRP A 339 19.01 9.56 19.92
CA TRP A 339 19.91 8.59 20.58
C TRP A 339 21.40 8.95 20.47
N ASN A 340 21.73 10.04 19.78
CA ASN A 340 23.09 10.50 19.55
C ASN A 340 24.03 9.43 18.96
N LEU A 341 23.49 8.59 18.05
CA LEU A 341 24.27 7.55 17.38
C LEU A 341 25.10 8.13 16.23
N SER A 342 26.12 7.38 15.77
CA SER A 342 26.81 7.71 14.52
C SER A 342 25.86 7.61 13.33
N TRP A 343 26.24 8.27 12.23
CA TRP A 343 25.43 8.24 11.01
C TRP A 343 25.26 6.83 10.43
N LEU A 344 26.30 5.99 10.49
CA LEU A 344 26.24 4.61 9.99
C LEU A 344 25.29 3.76 10.85
N ALA A 345 25.42 3.81 12.17
CA ALA A 345 24.53 3.11 13.08
C ALA A 345 23.06 3.52 12.88
N ALA A 346 22.80 4.83 12.77
CA ALA A 346 21.48 5.36 12.50
C ALA A 346 20.93 4.90 11.13
N PHE A 347 21.79 4.80 10.11
CA PHE A 347 21.41 4.34 8.78
C PHE A 347 21.04 2.85 8.76
N VAL A 348 21.79 2.00 9.46
CA VAL A 348 21.46 0.57 9.62
C VAL A 348 20.10 0.42 10.29
N GLY A 349 19.86 1.10 11.42
CA GLY A 349 18.57 1.03 12.10
C GLY A 349 17.39 1.54 11.25
N ALA A 350 17.61 2.59 10.46
CA ALA A 350 16.60 3.08 9.51
C ALA A 350 16.26 2.05 8.43
N ALA A 351 17.28 1.41 7.85
CA ALA A 351 17.11 0.42 6.80
C ALA A 351 16.37 -0.84 7.28
N VAL A 352 16.64 -1.29 8.52
CA VAL A 352 15.97 -2.46 9.10
C VAL A 352 14.45 -2.26 9.17
N VAL A 353 13.99 -1.08 9.57
CA VAL A 353 12.55 -0.80 9.70
C VAL A 353 11.91 -0.66 8.32
N VAL A 354 12.48 0.20 7.46
CA VAL A 354 11.86 0.56 6.17
C VAL A 354 11.88 -0.59 5.17
N PHE A 355 12.94 -1.39 5.16
CA PHE A 355 13.08 -2.53 4.23
C PHE A 355 12.68 -3.87 4.85
N SER A 356 12.02 -3.86 6.01
CA SER A 356 11.45 -5.08 6.58
C SER A 356 10.32 -5.62 5.70
N SER A 357 10.10 -6.93 5.74
CA SER A 357 9.03 -7.55 4.93
C SER A 357 7.62 -7.18 5.36
N PHE A 358 7.45 -6.61 6.57
CA PHE A 358 6.18 -6.03 6.98
C PHE A 358 5.67 -5.01 5.97
N MET A 359 6.55 -4.10 5.52
CA MET A 359 6.19 -3.06 4.55
C MET A 359 5.95 -3.65 3.16
N GLY A 360 6.84 -4.54 2.70
CA GLY A 360 6.74 -5.14 1.36
C GLY A 360 5.48 -5.98 1.17
N LEU A 361 5.16 -6.85 2.13
CA LEU A 361 3.99 -7.74 2.07
C LEU A 361 2.68 -6.97 2.09
N HIS A 362 2.54 -6.03 3.03
CA HIS A 362 1.31 -5.24 3.14
C HIS A 362 1.06 -4.38 1.91
N LEU A 363 2.12 -3.80 1.33
CA LEU A 363 1.97 -3.05 0.10
C LEU A 363 1.64 -3.95 -1.09
N ALA A 364 2.21 -5.15 -1.19
CA ALA A 364 1.83 -6.08 -2.26
C ALA A 364 0.35 -6.52 -2.16
N ALA A 365 -0.15 -6.71 -0.93
CA ALA A 365 -1.55 -7.06 -0.67
C ALA A 365 -2.54 -5.91 -0.96
N GLY A 366 -2.06 -4.67 -1.03
CA GLY A 366 -2.92 -3.50 -1.19
C GLY A 366 -3.33 -2.81 0.10
N HIS A 367 -2.74 -3.19 1.24
CA HIS A 367 -2.83 -2.47 2.53
C HIS A 367 -2.04 -1.15 2.48
N SER A 368 -2.34 -0.33 1.49
CA SER A 368 -1.66 0.91 1.14
C SER A 368 -1.56 1.91 2.31
N ARG A 369 -2.50 1.89 3.26
CA ARG A 369 -2.49 2.72 4.47
C ARG A 369 -1.33 2.42 5.42
N LYS A 370 -0.58 1.33 5.21
CA LYS A 370 0.64 1.04 5.98
C LYS A 370 1.79 2.01 5.68
N VAL A 371 1.76 2.75 4.56
CA VAL A 371 2.76 3.80 4.27
C VAL A 371 2.82 4.88 5.35
N ALA A 372 1.72 5.09 6.08
CA ALA A 372 1.66 6.03 7.20
C ALA A 372 2.60 5.66 8.36
N ALA A 373 3.18 4.44 8.37
CA ALA A 373 4.28 4.09 9.26
C ALA A 373 5.48 5.05 9.13
N ALA A 374 5.60 5.75 8.00
CA ALA A 374 6.57 6.82 7.79
C ALA A 374 6.55 7.90 8.88
N TRP A 375 5.41 8.14 9.52
CA TRP A 375 5.25 9.16 10.56
C TRP A 375 5.73 8.72 11.93
N ILE A 376 5.78 7.40 12.20
CA ILE A 376 6.17 6.85 13.49
C ILE A 376 7.50 7.41 13.99
N PRO A 377 8.62 7.36 13.24
CA PRO A 377 9.89 7.87 13.77
C PRO A 377 9.88 9.39 14.03
N TRP A 378 9.07 10.17 13.32
CA TRP A 378 8.88 11.60 13.62
C TRP A 378 8.12 11.80 14.93
N ILE A 379 7.06 11.02 15.15
CA ILE A 379 6.34 10.99 16.43
C ILE A 379 7.33 10.66 17.56
N LEU A 380 8.14 9.61 17.41
CA LEU A 380 9.10 9.18 18.43
C LEU A 380 10.20 10.22 18.69
N LEU A 381 10.72 10.89 17.65
CA LEU A 381 11.71 11.95 17.79
C LEU A 381 11.18 13.12 18.62
N PHE A 382 9.99 13.61 18.32
CA PHE A 382 9.42 14.76 19.02
C PHE A 382 8.86 14.37 20.39
N PHE A 383 8.27 13.19 20.54
CA PHE A 383 7.87 12.63 21.83
C PHE A 383 9.07 12.48 22.78
N GLN A 384 10.19 11.92 22.31
CA GLN A 384 11.40 11.79 23.13
C GLN A 384 11.93 13.17 23.56
N ARG A 385 11.86 14.18 22.69
CA ARG A 385 12.18 15.58 23.06
C ARG A 385 11.20 16.16 24.06
N ALA A 386 9.92 15.79 24.01
CA ALA A 386 8.91 16.21 24.96
C ALA A 386 9.13 15.61 26.36
N CYS A 387 9.69 14.41 26.43
CA CYS A 387 10.07 13.75 27.67
C CYS A 387 11.36 14.33 28.30
N ALA A 388 12.20 15.00 27.51
CA ALA A 388 13.47 15.54 28.00
C ALA A 388 13.26 16.69 28.99
N SER A 389 14.01 16.71 30.10
CA SER A 389 14.04 17.89 30.98
C SER A 389 15.06 18.89 30.43
N GLU A 390 14.63 20.10 30.05
CA GLU A 390 15.58 21.18 29.76
C GLU A 390 16.28 21.62 31.06
N ASN A 391 17.61 21.65 31.06
CA ASN A 391 18.36 22.26 32.16
C ASN A 391 18.22 23.78 32.06
N PRO A 392 17.75 24.48 33.10
CA PRO A 392 17.77 25.94 33.10
C PRO A 392 19.23 26.43 33.11
N PRO A 393 19.51 27.63 32.56
CA PRO A 393 20.75 28.34 32.84
C PRO A 393 20.94 28.44 34.36
N THR A 394 22.16 28.16 34.82
CA THR A 394 22.56 28.05 36.23
C THR A 394 22.02 29.18 37.11
N GLY A 395 21.36 28.86 38.23
CA GLY A 395 21.19 29.82 39.33
C GLY A 395 20.00 29.69 40.30
N ALA A 396 18.87 29.05 39.96
CA ALA A 396 17.68 29.10 40.82
C ALA A 396 16.94 27.76 41.00
N ARG A 397 16.95 27.22 42.22
CA ARG A 397 16.24 25.98 42.62
C ARG A 397 14.71 26.11 42.62
N GLU A 398 14.16 27.31 42.71
CA GLU A 398 12.70 27.54 42.70
C GLU A 398 12.12 27.69 41.27
N GLN A 399 12.94 28.08 40.29
CA GLN A 399 12.56 28.15 38.87
C GLN A 399 12.57 26.77 38.18
N HIS A 400 13.02 25.72 38.88
CA HIS A 400 13.18 24.36 38.35
C HIS A 400 11.86 23.67 37.96
N ARG A 401 10.74 23.99 38.63
CA ARG A 401 9.44 23.35 38.36
C ARG A 401 8.81 23.86 37.06
N ALA A 402 8.92 25.15 36.76
CA ALA A 402 8.34 25.77 35.56
C ALA A 402 9.14 25.48 34.27
N HIS A 403 10.48 25.37 34.36
CA HIS A 403 11.32 25.02 33.22
C HIS A 403 11.16 23.56 32.76
N ARG A 404 10.82 22.65 33.69
CA ARG A 404 10.66 21.21 33.42
C ARG A 404 9.57 20.88 32.40
N TRP A 405 8.54 21.71 32.29
CA TRP A 405 7.40 21.50 31.39
C TRP A 405 7.56 22.22 30.04
N ARG A 406 8.66 22.96 29.81
CA ARG A 406 8.87 23.65 28.53
C ARG A 406 9.06 22.70 27.37
N SER A 407 9.72 21.56 27.60
CA SER A 407 9.91 20.51 26.60
C SER A 407 8.58 19.93 26.10
N LEU A 408 7.51 19.99 26.91
CA LEU A 408 6.18 19.52 26.51
C LEU A 408 5.68 20.17 25.21
N ARG A 409 6.21 21.33 24.81
CA ARG A 409 6.00 21.93 23.48
C ARG A 409 6.23 20.97 22.31
N PHE A 410 7.16 20.03 22.45
CA PHE A 410 7.45 19.03 21.41
C PHE A 410 6.37 17.95 21.31
N ALA A 411 5.43 17.86 22.26
CA ALA A 411 4.23 17.05 22.11
C ALA A 411 3.31 17.60 21.00
N ALA A 412 3.37 18.91 20.68
CA ALA A 412 2.61 19.49 19.58
C ALA A 412 3.02 18.94 18.20
N PRO A 413 4.30 18.99 17.77
CA PRO A 413 4.70 18.34 16.54
C PRO A 413 4.55 16.81 16.59
N ALA A 414 4.77 16.15 17.74
CA ALA A 414 4.52 14.71 17.86
C ALA A 414 3.04 14.36 17.60
N GLY A 415 2.11 15.13 18.19
CA GLY A 415 0.68 15.01 17.94
C GLY A 415 0.31 15.36 16.50
N GLY A 416 0.97 16.35 15.90
CA GLY A 416 0.80 16.70 14.49
C GLY A 416 1.15 15.54 13.54
N PHE A 417 2.25 14.82 13.77
CA PHE A 417 2.58 13.63 12.97
C PHE A 417 1.64 12.45 13.22
N LEU A 418 1.15 12.28 14.45
CA LEU A 418 0.10 11.30 14.75
C LEU A 418 -1.22 11.67 14.03
N ALA A 419 -1.55 12.96 13.93
CA ALA A 419 -2.70 13.44 13.18
C ALA A 419 -2.54 13.18 11.68
N LEU A 420 -1.37 13.44 11.08
CA LEU A 420 -1.12 13.10 9.67
C LEU A 420 -1.35 11.62 9.39
N MET A 421 -0.89 10.75 10.29
CA MET A 421 -1.09 9.31 10.19
C MET A 421 -2.58 8.90 10.19
N LEU A 422 -3.41 9.60 10.98
CA LEU A 422 -4.87 9.42 11.00
C LEU A 422 -5.52 9.96 9.73
N LEU A 423 -5.11 11.15 9.27
CA LEU A 423 -5.61 11.79 8.04
C LEU A 423 -5.25 11.02 6.77
N ASP A 424 -4.17 10.24 6.78
CA ASP A 424 -3.83 9.28 5.72
C ASP A 424 -4.75 8.05 5.69
N GLY A 425 -5.66 7.92 6.66
CA GLY A 425 -6.59 6.80 6.80
C GLY A 425 -5.99 5.57 7.49
N SER A 426 -4.87 5.72 8.22
CA SER A 426 -4.18 4.59 8.88
C SER A 426 -4.63 4.41 10.33
N VAL A 427 -5.89 3.99 10.52
CA VAL A 427 -6.50 3.85 11.86
C VAL A 427 -5.77 2.80 12.71
N TYR A 428 -5.43 1.64 12.13
CA TYR A 428 -4.72 0.57 12.85
C TYR A 428 -3.35 1.04 13.38
N LEU A 429 -2.49 1.54 12.49
CA LEU A 429 -1.12 1.88 12.86
C LEU A 429 -1.07 3.13 13.76
N SER A 430 -2.02 4.07 13.63
CA SER A 430 -2.11 5.23 14.52
C SER A 430 -2.47 4.83 15.94
N ILE A 431 -3.42 3.91 16.13
CA ILE A 431 -3.76 3.36 17.45
C ILE A 431 -2.57 2.58 18.03
N TYR A 432 -1.90 1.76 17.22
CA TYR A 432 -0.69 1.05 17.64
C TYR A 432 0.42 2.03 18.07
N SER A 433 0.60 3.13 17.33
CA SER A 433 1.64 4.13 17.62
C SER A 433 1.32 4.94 18.88
N ALA A 434 0.04 5.32 19.06
CA ALA A 434 -0.45 5.95 20.28
C ALA A 434 -0.24 5.04 21.49
N THR A 435 -0.58 3.75 21.35
CA THR A 435 -0.37 2.73 22.39
C THR A 435 1.11 2.59 22.73
N PHE A 436 1.98 2.51 21.72
CA PHE A 436 3.44 2.44 21.92
C PHE A 436 3.97 3.67 22.67
N VAL A 437 3.56 4.89 22.27
CA VAL A 437 3.95 6.15 22.94
C VAL A 437 3.46 6.20 24.39
N VAL A 438 2.22 5.76 24.66
CA VAL A 438 1.67 5.70 26.02
C VAL A 438 2.45 4.70 26.89
N LEU A 439 2.70 3.49 26.38
CA LEU A 439 3.47 2.47 27.09
C LEU A 439 4.90 2.94 27.39
N VAL A 440 5.59 3.53 26.42
CA VAL A 440 6.92 4.11 26.63
C VAL A 440 6.84 5.23 27.68
N GLY A 441 5.83 6.11 27.61
CA GLY A 441 5.62 7.18 28.59
C GLY A 441 5.44 6.64 30.02
N ILE A 442 4.61 5.61 30.20
CA ILE A 442 4.40 4.94 31.49
C ILE A 442 5.70 4.32 32.00
N LEU A 443 6.35 3.49 31.19
CA LEU A 443 7.56 2.77 31.58
C LEU A 443 8.73 3.74 31.84
N ALA A 444 8.86 4.80 31.05
CA ALA A 444 9.86 5.85 31.27
C ALA A 444 9.57 6.63 32.56
N SER A 445 8.30 6.90 32.86
CA SER A 445 7.91 7.58 34.10
C SER A 445 8.21 6.75 35.34
N LEU A 446 7.96 5.44 35.28
CA LEU A 446 8.32 4.49 36.35
C LEU A 446 9.84 4.38 36.51
N ASN A 447 10.56 4.28 35.39
CA ASN A 447 12.02 4.20 35.32
C ASN A 447 12.70 5.44 35.91
N GLU A 448 12.26 6.63 35.51
CA GLU A 448 12.87 7.92 35.88
C GLU A 448 12.25 8.52 37.15
N ARG A 449 11.16 7.94 37.68
CA ARG A 449 10.34 8.46 38.78
C ARG A 449 9.86 9.89 38.50
N ARG A 450 9.34 10.13 37.30
CA ARG A 450 8.91 11.45 36.81
C ARG A 450 7.57 11.34 36.10
N VAL A 451 6.66 12.29 36.33
CA VAL A 451 5.35 12.32 35.65
C VAL A 451 5.39 12.89 34.23
N LEU A 452 6.48 13.56 33.85
CA LEU A 452 6.59 14.27 32.59
C LEU A 452 6.43 13.34 31.36
N PRO A 453 7.03 12.13 31.29
CA PRO A 453 6.86 11.27 30.13
C PRO A 453 5.42 10.76 29.92
N ILE A 454 4.67 10.47 31.00
CA ILE A 454 3.23 10.17 30.92
C ILE A 454 2.45 11.40 30.43
N ALA A 455 2.73 12.58 30.97
CA ALA A 455 2.05 13.78 30.51
C ALA A 455 2.35 14.09 29.03
N ALA A 456 3.60 13.89 28.60
CA ALA A 456 4.00 14.04 27.20
C ALA A 456 3.28 13.05 26.29
N SER A 457 3.11 11.79 26.70
CA SER A 457 2.39 10.79 25.90
C SER A 457 0.90 11.13 25.79
N LEU A 458 0.25 11.48 26.90
CA LEU A 458 -1.16 11.87 26.92
C LEU A 458 -1.43 13.12 26.07
N VAL A 459 -0.58 14.14 26.18
CA VAL A 459 -0.72 15.37 25.37
C VAL A 459 -0.47 15.09 23.88
N THR A 460 0.47 14.22 23.55
CA THR A 460 0.73 13.79 22.16
C THR A 460 -0.50 13.11 21.56
N VAL A 461 -1.10 12.16 22.27
CA VAL A 461 -2.30 11.43 21.81
C VAL A 461 -3.51 12.37 21.72
N LEU A 462 -3.72 13.22 22.73
CA LEU A 462 -4.82 14.19 22.75
C LEU A 462 -4.71 15.18 21.57
N LEU A 463 -3.54 15.78 21.35
CA LEU A 463 -3.34 16.70 20.23
C LEU A 463 -3.47 15.99 18.89
N GLY A 464 -2.98 14.75 18.76
CA GLY A 464 -3.16 13.96 17.54
C GLY A 464 -4.62 13.73 17.19
N GLY A 465 -5.44 13.33 18.17
CA GLY A 465 -6.88 13.16 17.99
C GLY A 465 -7.61 14.47 17.68
N LEU A 466 -7.30 15.55 18.39
CA LEU A 466 -7.91 16.86 18.15
C LEU A 466 -7.58 17.40 16.76
N LEU A 467 -6.31 17.36 16.36
CA LEU A 467 -5.87 17.84 15.04
C LEU A 467 -6.48 17.02 13.89
N ALA A 468 -6.68 15.71 14.08
CA ALA A 468 -7.37 14.84 13.12
C ALA A 468 -8.91 14.89 13.23
N GLY A 469 -9.49 15.78 14.05
CA GLY A 469 -10.92 15.86 14.32
C GLY A 469 -11.80 15.98 13.07
N VAL A 470 -11.32 16.69 12.03
CA VAL A 470 -12.01 16.83 10.74
C VAL A 470 -12.32 15.50 10.05
N HIS A 471 -11.50 14.47 10.29
CA HIS A 471 -11.71 13.12 9.78
C HIS A 471 -12.33 12.21 10.85
N LEU A 472 -11.76 12.21 12.06
CA LEU A 472 -12.19 11.30 13.13
C LEU A 472 -13.62 11.51 13.60
N VAL A 473 -14.10 12.76 13.69
CA VAL A 473 -15.45 13.03 14.20
C VAL A 473 -16.53 12.54 13.22
N PRO A 474 -16.47 12.84 11.90
CA PRO A 474 -17.36 12.23 10.91
C PRO A 474 -17.27 10.70 10.88
N THR A 475 -16.05 10.15 10.96
CA THR A 475 -15.84 8.70 10.95
C THR A 475 -16.47 8.03 12.16
N ALA A 476 -16.27 8.55 13.37
CA ALA A 476 -16.87 8.02 14.58
C ALA A 476 -18.41 8.08 14.52
N TYR A 477 -18.98 9.19 14.02
CA TYR A 477 -20.42 9.31 13.82
C TYR A 477 -20.96 8.25 12.84
N SER A 478 -20.27 8.08 11.71
CA SER A 478 -20.69 7.13 10.68
C SER A 478 -20.59 5.68 11.18
N GLN A 479 -19.49 5.31 11.86
CA GLN A 479 -19.33 3.97 12.44
C GLN A 479 -20.39 3.67 13.51
N ALA A 480 -20.70 4.63 14.39
CA ALA A 480 -21.77 4.49 15.38
C ALA A 480 -23.16 4.28 14.75
N THR A 481 -23.37 4.82 13.55
CA THR A 481 -24.63 4.68 12.80
C THR A 481 -24.73 3.33 12.09
N LEU A 482 -23.61 2.80 11.60
CA LEU A 482 -23.57 1.61 10.73
C LEU A 482 -23.56 0.27 11.49
N GLN A 483 -23.44 0.28 12.83
CA GLN A 483 -23.48 -0.91 13.70
C GLN A 483 -22.66 -2.10 13.17
N THR A 484 -21.36 -1.90 12.99
CA THR A 484 -20.44 -2.93 12.53
C THR A 484 -20.28 -4.03 13.59
N VAL A 485 -20.68 -5.26 13.25
CA VAL A 485 -20.41 -6.44 14.08
C VAL A 485 -19.02 -6.96 13.71
N LEU A 486 -18.10 -6.89 14.66
CA LEU A 486 -16.77 -7.48 14.55
C LEU A 486 -16.75 -8.84 15.24
N THR A 487 -16.08 -9.82 14.64
CA THR A 487 -15.83 -11.12 15.24
C THR A 487 -14.48 -11.10 15.95
N ASN A 488 -14.43 -11.61 17.18
CA ASN A 488 -13.16 -11.78 17.90
C ASN A 488 -12.29 -12.82 17.17
N GLU A 489 -11.04 -12.44 16.87
CA GLU A 489 -10.08 -13.24 16.12
C GLU A 489 -8.84 -13.51 16.97
N THR A 490 -9.02 -14.26 18.06
CA THR A 490 -7.89 -14.74 18.87
C THR A 490 -7.16 -15.85 18.09
N ALA A 491 -5.95 -15.56 17.62
CA ALA A 491 -5.08 -16.50 16.90
C ALA A 491 -3.60 -16.21 17.22
N PRO A 492 -3.07 -16.75 18.34
CA PRO A 492 -1.67 -16.53 18.73
C PRO A 492 -0.69 -17.25 17.81
N VAL A 493 0.45 -16.62 17.56
CA VAL A 493 1.57 -17.17 16.81
C VAL A 493 2.37 -18.10 17.73
N PRO A 494 2.59 -19.38 17.37
CA PRO A 494 3.44 -20.28 18.13
C PRO A 494 4.87 -19.72 18.25
N LEU A 495 5.52 -19.88 19.40
CA LEU A 495 6.88 -19.34 19.63
C LEU A 495 7.90 -19.80 18.58
N GLN A 496 7.80 -21.06 18.14
CA GLN A 496 8.64 -21.61 17.07
C GLN A 496 8.43 -20.92 15.71
N ALA A 497 7.24 -20.37 15.46
CA ALA A 497 6.92 -19.66 14.22
C ALA A 497 7.51 -18.24 14.18
N LEU A 498 8.02 -17.70 15.30
CA LEU A 498 8.70 -16.40 15.31
C LEU A 498 9.96 -16.38 14.43
N TRP A 499 10.59 -17.54 14.22
CA TRP A 499 11.66 -17.69 13.23
C TRP A 499 11.17 -17.29 11.83
N HIS A 500 10.03 -17.84 11.40
CA HIS A 500 9.44 -17.51 10.10
C HIS A 500 9.04 -16.04 10.01
N VAL A 501 8.56 -15.45 11.11
CA VAL A 501 8.15 -14.05 11.14
C VAL A 501 9.33 -13.08 10.94
N PHE A 502 10.42 -13.25 11.70
CA PHE A 502 11.49 -12.24 11.78
C PHE A 502 12.78 -12.61 11.05
N LEU A 503 13.07 -13.91 10.83
CA LEU A 503 14.41 -14.38 10.46
C LEU A 503 14.45 -15.28 9.20
N ASP A 504 13.32 -15.80 8.76
CA ASP A 504 13.24 -16.57 7.51
C ASP A 504 13.17 -15.63 6.29
N PRO A 505 14.12 -15.67 5.34
CA PRO A 505 14.06 -14.86 4.14
C PRO A 505 12.92 -15.28 3.17
N ASN A 506 12.35 -16.48 3.31
CA ASN A 506 11.22 -16.89 2.49
C ASN A 506 9.91 -16.25 2.98
N GLN A 507 9.71 -14.99 2.61
CA GLN A 507 8.54 -14.19 2.99
C GLN A 507 7.39 -14.24 1.98
N ARG A 508 7.44 -15.14 0.99
CA ARG A 508 6.36 -15.28 0.01
C ARG A 508 5.04 -15.67 0.68
N ASP A 509 3.95 -15.13 0.14
CA ASP A 509 2.58 -15.41 0.56
C ASP A 509 1.96 -16.46 -0.37
N ASP A 510 2.55 -17.66 -0.38
CA ASP A 510 2.22 -18.76 -1.28
C ASP A 510 1.88 -20.08 -0.56
N ALA A 511 2.17 -20.17 0.74
CA ALA A 511 1.94 -21.36 1.53
C ALA A 511 1.81 -21.04 3.03
N GLN A 512 1.14 -21.94 3.77
CA GLN A 512 1.18 -21.93 5.23
C GLN A 512 2.61 -22.19 5.72
N LYS A 513 3.08 -21.40 6.66
CA LYS A 513 4.45 -21.52 7.22
C LYS A 513 4.49 -22.24 8.57
N PHE A 514 3.35 -22.40 9.23
CA PHE A 514 3.26 -23.13 10.49
C PHE A 514 1.85 -23.72 10.69
N ALA A 515 1.76 -24.78 11.48
CA ALA A 515 0.49 -25.41 11.81
C ALA A 515 -0.41 -24.46 12.62
N GLY A 516 -1.66 -24.31 12.19
CA GLY A 516 -2.62 -23.40 12.84
C GLY A 516 -2.53 -21.95 12.35
N GLN A 517 -1.84 -21.67 11.24
CA GLN A 517 -1.92 -20.38 10.55
C GLN A 517 -3.36 -20.16 10.05
N THR A 518 -4.04 -19.13 10.56
CA THR A 518 -5.46 -18.85 10.26
C THR A 518 -5.67 -17.75 9.23
N GLN A 519 -4.62 -17.03 8.86
CA GLN A 519 -4.68 -15.88 7.95
C GLN A 519 -3.58 -16.01 6.88
N PRO A 520 -3.67 -15.29 5.74
CA PRO A 520 -2.59 -15.21 4.77
C PRO A 520 -1.27 -14.75 5.40
N TRP A 521 -0.13 -15.16 4.83
CA TRP A 521 1.19 -14.88 5.40
C TRP A 521 1.49 -13.38 5.52
N LEU A 522 0.90 -12.56 4.64
CA LEU A 522 1.01 -11.10 4.69
C LEU A 522 0.65 -10.49 6.06
N GLU A 523 -0.20 -11.16 6.86
CA GLU A 523 -0.62 -10.69 8.18
C GLU A 523 0.43 -10.93 9.28
N TYR A 524 1.41 -11.81 9.02
CA TYR A 524 2.42 -12.24 9.98
C TYR A 524 3.82 -11.71 9.65
N GLY A 525 4.19 -11.72 8.37
CA GLY A 525 5.58 -11.53 7.94
C GLY A 525 6.19 -10.17 8.32
N ALA A 526 7.36 -10.20 8.96
CA ALA A 526 8.05 -9.00 9.44
C ALA A 526 9.59 -9.16 9.41
N TYR A 527 10.12 -9.87 8.41
CA TYR A 527 11.54 -10.19 8.29
C TYR A 527 12.46 -8.97 8.44
N VAL A 528 13.44 -9.08 9.34
CA VAL A 528 14.42 -8.03 9.67
C VAL A 528 15.87 -8.42 9.37
N GLY A 529 16.12 -9.68 9.01
CA GLY A 529 17.45 -10.23 8.76
C GLY A 529 18.21 -10.69 10.00
N VAL A 530 19.01 -11.75 9.82
CA VAL A 530 19.80 -12.37 10.90
C VAL A 530 20.85 -11.43 11.47
N VAL A 531 21.62 -10.73 10.61
CA VAL A 531 22.67 -9.80 11.07
C VAL A 531 22.09 -8.65 11.89
N PRO A 532 21.04 -7.92 11.45
CA PRO A 532 20.36 -6.94 12.28
C PRO A 532 19.78 -7.50 13.58
N ALA A 533 19.23 -8.72 13.56
CA ALA A 533 18.72 -9.35 14.77
C ALA A 533 19.82 -9.62 15.81
N LEU A 534 20.99 -10.10 15.39
CA LEU A 534 22.16 -10.27 16.28
C LEU A 534 22.66 -8.92 16.85
N LEU A 535 22.70 -7.88 16.01
CA LEU A 535 23.03 -6.52 16.45
C LEU A 535 21.98 -5.98 17.43
N SER A 536 20.70 -6.28 17.22
CA SER A 536 19.62 -5.92 18.13
C SER A 536 19.83 -6.52 19.51
N VAL A 537 20.13 -7.82 19.59
CA VAL A 537 20.45 -8.50 20.85
C VAL A 537 21.64 -7.83 21.56
N LEU A 538 22.72 -7.55 20.83
CA LEU A 538 23.88 -6.83 21.37
C LEU A 538 23.51 -5.42 21.88
N GLY A 539 22.67 -4.69 21.16
CA GLY A 539 22.20 -3.36 21.55
C GLY A 539 21.38 -3.39 22.84
N ILE A 540 20.50 -4.38 23.00
CA ILE A 540 19.72 -4.59 24.24
C ILE A 540 20.66 -4.78 25.43
N PHE A 541 21.63 -5.69 25.33
CA PHE A 541 22.56 -5.97 26.43
C PHE A 541 23.47 -4.79 26.77
N THR A 542 23.91 -4.04 25.76
CA THR A 542 24.90 -2.97 25.95
C THR A 542 24.28 -1.65 26.39
N ALA A 543 23.00 -1.42 26.10
CA ALA A 543 22.28 -0.18 26.41
C ALA A 543 20.99 -0.41 27.23
N TRP A 544 20.86 -1.54 27.94
CA TRP A 544 19.64 -1.95 28.66
C TRP A 544 18.99 -0.83 29.48
N ARG A 545 19.77 -0.11 30.27
CA ARG A 545 19.26 0.97 31.15
C ARG A 545 18.57 2.10 30.38
N ALA A 546 19.05 2.42 29.18
CA ALA A 546 18.47 3.45 28.33
C ALA A 546 17.28 2.92 27.51
N VAL A 547 17.36 1.67 27.04
CA VAL A 547 16.35 1.10 26.14
C VAL A 547 15.18 0.42 26.86
N ARG A 548 15.28 0.12 28.17
CA ARG A 548 14.25 -0.64 28.91
C ARG A 548 12.80 -0.15 28.73
N PRO A 549 12.47 1.16 28.67
CA PRO A 549 11.08 1.58 28.44
C PRO A 549 10.59 1.23 27.03
N TRP A 550 11.48 1.31 26.05
CA TRP A 550 11.21 1.01 24.64
C TRP A 550 11.12 -0.50 24.40
N ALA A 551 12.04 -1.27 25.01
CA ALA A 551 12.02 -2.72 24.98
C ALA A 551 10.80 -3.29 25.70
N GLY A 552 10.37 -2.70 26.82
CA GLY A 552 9.15 -3.10 27.52
C GLY A 552 7.87 -2.82 26.72
N ALA A 553 7.79 -1.67 26.04
CA ALA A 553 6.68 -1.38 25.12
C ALA A 553 6.67 -2.36 23.94
N SER A 554 7.83 -2.69 23.36
CA SER A 554 7.94 -3.69 22.29
C SER A 554 7.56 -5.11 22.77
N LEU A 555 7.94 -5.46 24.00
CA LEU A 555 7.57 -6.74 24.61
C LEU A 555 6.05 -6.88 24.72
N PHE A 556 5.31 -5.81 25.01
CA PHE A 556 3.84 -5.85 24.96
C PHE A 556 3.35 -6.30 23.57
N PHE A 557 3.80 -5.65 22.49
CA PHE A 557 3.39 -6.03 21.12
C PHE A 557 3.79 -7.47 20.77
N LEU A 558 4.99 -7.91 21.18
CA LEU A 558 5.41 -9.30 21.01
C LEU A 558 4.53 -10.28 21.79
N LEU A 559 4.11 -9.92 23.01
CA LEU A 559 3.18 -10.72 23.81
C LEU A 559 1.79 -10.79 23.17
N VAL A 560 1.32 -9.71 22.53
CA VAL A 560 0.07 -9.76 21.75
C VAL A 560 0.18 -10.78 20.62
N LEU A 561 1.33 -10.87 19.95
CA LEU A 561 1.53 -11.85 18.88
C LEU A 561 1.40 -13.29 19.38
N VAL A 562 1.97 -13.62 20.55
CA VAL A 562 2.17 -15.02 20.98
C VAL A 562 1.21 -15.50 22.08
N SER A 563 0.47 -14.60 22.72
CA SER A 563 -0.36 -14.94 23.89
C SER A 563 -1.85 -14.74 23.63
N SER A 564 -2.61 -15.84 23.67
CA SER A 564 -4.08 -15.79 23.58
C SER A 564 -4.72 -15.00 24.73
N SER A 565 -4.14 -15.06 25.94
CA SER A 565 -4.65 -14.32 27.10
C SER A 565 -4.48 -12.81 26.93
N VAL A 566 -3.36 -12.37 26.34
CA VAL A 566 -3.14 -10.95 26.04
C VAL A 566 -4.07 -10.49 24.92
N GLN A 567 -4.25 -11.29 23.86
CA GLN A 567 -5.21 -10.99 22.79
C GLN A 567 -6.64 -10.82 23.34
N ARG A 568 -7.14 -11.76 24.13
CA ARG A 568 -8.46 -11.65 24.79
C ARG A 568 -8.57 -10.43 25.71
N GLY A 569 -7.49 -10.07 26.41
CA GLY A 569 -7.48 -8.87 27.24
C GLY A 569 -7.61 -7.59 26.42
N ILE A 570 -7.00 -7.54 25.23
CA ILE A 570 -7.08 -6.41 24.29
C ILE A 570 -8.47 -6.33 23.66
N GLU A 571 -9.09 -7.48 23.34
CA GLU A 571 -10.46 -7.57 22.84
C GLU A 571 -11.49 -6.92 23.80
N ALA A 572 -11.21 -6.90 25.11
CA ALA A 572 -12.06 -6.26 26.11
C ALA A 572 -11.88 -4.73 26.23
N VAL A 573 -10.84 -4.16 25.61
CA VAL A 573 -10.57 -2.72 25.68
C VAL A 573 -11.24 -2.01 24.50
N PRO A 574 -12.11 -0.99 24.75
CA PRO A 574 -12.73 -0.23 23.67
C PRO A 574 -11.71 0.31 22.68
N ILE A 575 -12.06 0.39 21.39
CA ILE A 575 -11.18 0.78 20.28
C ILE A 575 -10.12 -0.28 19.93
N LEU A 576 -9.46 -0.87 20.92
CA LEU A 576 -8.46 -1.92 20.70
C LEU A 576 -9.10 -3.26 20.32
N GLY A 577 -10.24 -3.60 20.92
CA GLY A 577 -11.02 -4.78 20.56
C GLY A 577 -11.70 -4.67 19.19
N ASP A 578 -11.80 -3.46 18.64
CA ASP A 578 -12.32 -3.24 17.29
C ASP A 578 -11.24 -3.47 16.20
N LEU A 579 -9.99 -3.77 16.60
CA LEU A 579 -8.89 -4.03 15.67
C LEU A 579 -8.78 -5.51 15.36
N ARG A 580 -8.94 -5.85 14.08
CA ARG A 580 -8.76 -7.21 13.56
C ARG A 580 -7.29 -7.58 13.34
N ASN A 581 -7.03 -8.89 13.28
CA ASN A 581 -5.72 -9.48 13.00
C ASN A 581 -4.60 -8.94 13.93
N PRO A 582 -4.54 -9.37 15.20
CA PRO A 582 -3.51 -8.93 16.15
C PRO A 582 -2.08 -9.19 15.68
N GLN A 583 -1.89 -10.11 14.72
CA GLN A 583 -0.58 -10.43 14.13
C GLN A 583 0.03 -9.22 13.38
N ARG A 584 -0.80 -8.30 12.88
CA ARG A 584 -0.39 -7.02 12.28
C ARG A 584 0.46 -6.16 13.20
N MET A 585 0.41 -6.40 14.51
CA MET A 585 1.24 -5.72 15.50
C MET A 585 2.74 -6.06 15.39
N ALA A 586 3.12 -7.07 14.60
CA ALA A 586 4.52 -7.43 14.35
C ALA A 586 5.34 -6.24 13.81
N GLY A 587 4.71 -5.35 13.03
CA GLY A 587 5.34 -4.12 12.54
C GLY A 587 5.80 -3.16 13.65
N MET A 588 5.21 -3.19 14.85
CA MET A 588 5.69 -2.37 15.98
C MET A 588 6.96 -2.94 16.62
N VAL A 589 7.13 -4.26 16.55
CA VAL A 589 8.34 -4.94 17.05
C VAL A 589 9.55 -4.58 16.18
N THR A 590 9.37 -4.43 14.85
CA THR A 590 10.48 -4.10 13.94
C THR A 590 11.09 -2.73 14.23
N ILE A 591 10.32 -1.76 14.70
CA ILE A 591 10.82 -0.43 15.11
C ILE A 591 11.80 -0.55 16.28
N ALA A 592 11.45 -1.36 17.28
CA ALA A 592 12.33 -1.62 18.42
C ALA A 592 13.59 -2.37 18.00
N ILE A 593 13.46 -3.37 17.12
CA ILE A 593 14.61 -4.09 16.54
C ILE A 593 15.52 -3.12 15.78
N GLY A 594 14.98 -2.19 15.00
CA GLY A 594 15.77 -1.19 14.29
C GLY A 594 16.54 -0.26 15.24
N LEU A 595 15.90 0.17 16.34
CA LEU A 595 16.56 0.97 17.39
C LEU A 595 17.70 0.20 18.07
N THR A 596 17.43 -1.03 18.52
CA THR A 596 18.44 -1.84 19.22
C THR A 596 19.53 -2.31 18.28
N ALA A 597 19.22 -2.59 17.02
CA ALA A 597 20.22 -2.90 15.99
C ALA A 597 21.19 -1.73 15.78
N ALA A 598 20.67 -0.50 15.70
CA ALA A 598 21.51 0.70 15.62
C ALA A 598 22.43 0.85 16.84
N LEU A 599 21.93 0.60 18.06
CA LEU A 599 22.74 0.61 19.28
C LEU A 599 23.83 -0.48 19.24
N GLY A 600 23.51 -1.67 18.74
CA GLY A 600 24.47 -2.76 18.51
C GLY A 600 25.55 -2.38 17.50
N THR A 601 25.16 -1.80 16.36
CA THR A 601 26.10 -1.30 15.33
C THR A 601 27.05 -0.26 15.93
N GLU A 602 26.51 0.70 16.69
CA GLU A 602 27.30 1.72 17.37
C GLU A 602 28.31 1.08 18.35
N ARG A 603 27.91 0.03 19.07
CA ARG A 603 28.79 -0.68 20.00
C ARG A 603 29.93 -1.42 19.28
N VAL A 604 29.63 -2.11 18.18
CA VAL A 604 30.62 -2.82 17.35
C VAL A 604 31.60 -1.81 16.76
N MET A 605 31.11 -0.69 16.23
CA MET A 605 31.97 0.39 15.72
C MET A 605 32.95 0.88 16.79
N ARG A 606 32.46 1.21 17.99
CA ARG A 606 33.33 1.67 19.09
C ARG A 606 34.33 0.60 19.52
N TRP A 607 33.93 -0.66 19.53
CA TRP A 607 34.81 -1.78 19.87
C TRP A 607 35.95 -1.94 18.86
N LEU A 608 35.63 -1.99 17.56
CA LEU A 608 36.62 -2.14 16.49
C LEU A 608 37.59 -0.96 16.40
N LEU A 609 37.15 0.24 16.80
CA LEU A 609 37.98 1.45 16.81
C LEU A 609 38.79 1.63 18.11
N GLY A 610 38.57 0.79 19.12
CA GLY A 610 39.25 0.90 20.41
C GLY A 610 38.86 2.15 21.22
N THR A 611 37.67 2.71 20.98
CA THR A 611 37.19 3.89 21.73
C THR A 611 36.46 3.42 22.98
N ASP A 612 37.07 3.59 24.15
CA ASP A 612 36.47 3.23 25.44
C ASP A 612 35.31 4.17 25.84
N ARG A 613 34.52 3.73 26.83
CA ARG A 613 33.36 4.48 27.39
C ARG A 613 33.68 5.91 27.83
N ALA A 614 34.95 6.23 28.05
CA ALA A 614 35.43 7.51 28.55
C ALA A 614 36.12 8.37 27.47
N GLY A 615 35.73 8.32 26.19
CA GLY A 615 36.08 9.35 25.18
C GLY A 615 37.58 9.59 24.90
N SER A 616 38.48 8.82 25.52
CA SER A 616 39.90 8.82 25.23
C SER A 616 40.08 8.18 23.86
N LEU A 617 40.49 8.99 22.89
CA LEU A 617 40.94 8.51 21.59
C LEU A 617 42.07 7.52 21.83
N SER A 618 41.82 6.22 21.61
CA SER A 618 42.91 5.29 21.36
C SER A 618 43.77 5.87 20.24
N SER A 619 45.09 5.78 20.37
CA SER A 619 46.10 6.16 19.38
C SER A 619 46.06 5.26 18.12
N SER A 620 44.89 4.73 17.77
CA SER A 620 44.66 3.89 16.61
C SER A 620 44.98 4.70 15.35
N PRO A 621 45.78 4.16 14.40
CA PRO A 621 46.17 4.90 13.22
C PRO A 621 44.95 5.26 12.36
N PRO A 622 44.96 6.41 11.66
CA PRO A 622 43.87 6.82 10.76
C PRO A 622 43.56 5.80 9.65
N SER A 623 44.54 4.97 9.27
CA SER A 623 44.36 3.87 8.30
C SER A 623 43.42 2.79 8.81
N LEU A 624 43.53 2.39 10.08
CA LEU A 624 42.65 1.39 10.70
C LEU A 624 41.20 1.89 10.74
N HIS A 625 40.98 3.15 11.11
CA HIS A 625 39.65 3.76 11.09
C HIS A 625 39.00 3.73 9.70
N ARG A 626 39.79 4.00 8.65
CA ARG A 626 39.31 3.93 7.25
C ARG A 626 39.01 2.49 6.83
N ALA A 627 39.85 1.53 7.19
CA ALA A 627 39.65 0.12 6.86
C ALA A 627 38.41 -0.47 7.55
N VAL A 628 38.26 -0.24 8.86
CA VAL A 628 37.08 -0.65 9.64
C VAL A 628 35.82 0.01 9.11
N GLY A 629 35.86 1.31 8.83
CA GLY A 629 34.74 2.05 8.24
C GLY A 629 34.33 1.49 6.87
N ALA A 630 35.29 1.15 6.01
CA ALA A 630 35.03 0.55 4.71
C ALA A 630 34.40 -0.85 4.83
N ALA A 631 34.94 -1.72 5.69
CA ALA A 631 34.42 -3.06 5.91
C ALA A 631 32.97 -3.03 6.44
N LEU A 632 32.69 -2.17 7.43
CA LEU A 632 31.34 -1.98 7.96
C LEU A 632 30.39 -1.37 6.92
N GLY A 633 30.90 -0.49 6.05
CA GLY A 633 30.16 0.02 4.90
C GLY A 633 29.73 -1.09 3.95
N VAL A 634 30.65 -1.99 3.57
CA VAL A 634 30.36 -3.14 2.71
C VAL A 634 29.33 -4.07 3.36
N LEU A 635 29.51 -4.43 4.64
CA LEU A 635 28.57 -5.28 5.36
C LEU A 635 27.17 -4.65 5.44
N THR A 636 27.11 -3.33 5.66
CA THR A 636 25.86 -2.56 5.66
C THR A 636 25.19 -2.64 4.29
N THR A 637 25.93 -2.41 3.20
CA THR A 637 25.41 -2.51 1.84
C THR A 637 24.86 -3.91 1.53
N ILE A 638 25.58 -4.98 1.90
CA ILE A 638 25.11 -6.36 1.71
C ILE A 638 23.82 -6.62 2.49
N THR A 639 23.77 -6.18 3.76
CA THR A 639 22.61 -6.38 4.63
C THR A 639 21.37 -5.66 4.08
N ILE A 640 21.53 -4.40 3.66
CA ILE A 640 20.44 -3.60 3.09
C ILE A 640 20.00 -4.15 1.74
N GLY A 641 20.96 -4.53 0.88
CA GLY A 641 20.68 -5.16 -0.41
C GLY A 641 19.87 -6.44 -0.25
N HIS A 642 20.19 -7.26 0.76
CA HIS A 642 19.43 -8.47 1.08
C HIS A 642 17.99 -8.15 1.52
N LEU A 643 17.77 -7.17 2.40
CA LEU A 643 16.43 -6.75 2.84
C LEU A 643 15.57 -6.25 1.66
N ILE A 644 16.17 -5.46 0.77
CA ILE A 644 15.47 -5.00 -0.44
C ILE A 644 15.13 -6.20 -1.34
N PHE A 645 16.08 -7.10 -1.56
CA PHE A 645 15.93 -8.25 -2.45
C PHE A 645 14.82 -9.21 -2.04
N VAL A 646 14.70 -9.51 -0.74
CA VAL A 646 13.64 -10.39 -0.20
C VAL A 646 12.24 -9.90 -0.56
N ASN A 647 12.05 -8.58 -0.70
CA ASN A 647 10.75 -7.97 -0.99
C ASN A 647 10.50 -7.76 -2.48
N THR A 648 11.55 -7.81 -3.32
CA THR A 648 11.47 -7.46 -4.74
C THR A 648 10.43 -8.29 -5.49
N GLU A 649 10.41 -9.60 -5.26
CA GLU A 649 9.48 -10.50 -5.94
C GLU A 649 8.02 -10.25 -5.52
N THR A 650 7.81 -10.05 -4.23
CA THR A 650 6.51 -9.75 -3.63
C THR A 650 5.93 -8.47 -4.19
N LEU A 651 6.73 -7.40 -4.29
CA LEU A 651 6.27 -6.12 -4.83
C LEU A 651 6.05 -6.14 -6.35
N ALA A 652 6.80 -6.95 -7.10
CA ALA A 652 6.68 -7.02 -8.56
C ALA A 652 5.32 -7.55 -9.05
N GLY A 653 4.66 -8.41 -8.27
CA GLY A 653 3.34 -8.97 -8.59
C GLY A 653 2.16 -8.02 -8.37
N THR A 654 2.40 -6.79 -7.90
CA THR A 654 1.34 -5.91 -7.39
C THR A 654 0.51 -5.26 -8.49
N PHE A 655 1.15 -4.70 -9.52
CA PHE A 655 0.49 -3.88 -10.55
C PHE A 655 0.56 -4.56 -11.93
N VAL A 656 -0.31 -5.57 -12.13
CA VAL A 656 -0.28 -6.45 -13.31
C VAL A 656 -1.52 -6.33 -14.19
N VAL A 657 -2.52 -5.55 -13.78
CA VAL A 657 -3.79 -5.40 -14.52
C VAL A 657 -3.69 -4.20 -15.47
N PRO A 658 -3.77 -4.39 -16.79
CA PRO A 658 -3.74 -3.26 -17.72
C PRO A 658 -4.99 -2.38 -17.54
N PRO A 659 -4.89 -1.05 -17.75
CA PRO A 659 -6.05 -0.17 -17.66
C PRO A 659 -7.09 -0.54 -18.73
N PRO A 660 -8.40 -0.47 -18.42
CA PRO A 660 -9.46 -0.76 -19.37
C PRO A 660 -9.52 0.29 -20.49
N PRO A 661 -10.02 -0.05 -21.70
CA PRO A 661 -10.33 0.96 -22.71
C PRO A 661 -11.40 1.92 -22.15
N ALA A 662 -11.07 3.21 -22.17
CA ALA A 662 -11.85 4.26 -21.52
C ALA A 662 -12.91 4.83 -22.47
N GLN A 663 -14.17 4.58 -22.17
CA GLN A 663 -15.29 5.41 -22.62
C GLN A 663 -16.19 5.63 -21.41
N GLU A 664 -16.44 6.90 -21.06
CA GLU A 664 -17.35 7.21 -19.96
C GLU A 664 -18.79 6.96 -20.40
N GLU A 665 -19.55 6.31 -19.52
CA GLU A 665 -20.98 6.07 -19.70
C GLU A 665 -21.78 6.96 -18.71
N PRO A 666 -23.08 7.20 -18.97
CA PRO A 666 -23.98 7.72 -17.95
C PRO A 666 -23.93 6.84 -16.70
N PHE A 667 -24.00 7.44 -15.51
CA PHE A 667 -23.86 6.66 -14.29
C PHE A 667 -24.94 5.59 -14.17
N ARG A 668 -24.52 4.38 -13.80
CA ARG A 668 -25.39 3.26 -13.47
C ARG A 668 -24.77 2.43 -12.35
N GLN A 669 -25.57 1.93 -11.43
CA GLN A 669 -25.13 0.88 -10.53
C GLN A 669 -24.93 -0.43 -11.29
N GLY A 670 -24.03 -1.25 -10.79
CA GLY A 670 -23.90 -2.60 -11.29
C GLY A 670 -22.89 -3.44 -10.55
N TRP A 671 -22.67 -4.61 -11.13
CA TRP A 671 -21.69 -5.57 -10.67
C TRP A 671 -20.32 -5.17 -11.18
N ALA A 672 -19.35 -5.05 -10.28
CA ALA A 672 -17.96 -5.12 -10.69
C ALA A 672 -17.66 -6.56 -11.06
N ARG A 673 -16.82 -6.75 -12.08
CA ARG A 673 -16.35 -8.09 -12.42
C ARG A 673 -15.64 -8.66 -11.20
N ASN A 674 -15.92 -9.91 -10.89
CA ASN A 674 -15.10 -10.68 -9.97
C ASN A 674 -14.22 -11.60 -10.83
N ARG A 675 -12.94 -11.73 -10.51
CA ARG A 675 -12.07 -12.78 -11.05
C ARG A 675 -11.56 -13.59 -9.88
N LEU A 676 -11.94 -14.85 -9.82
CA LEU A 676 -11.29 -15.85 -9.00
C LEU A 676 -9.97 -16.19 -9.67
N VAL A 677 -8.87 -16.00 -8.95
CA VAL A 677 -7.61 -16.64 -9.30
C VAL A 677 -7.40 -17.77 -8.28
N GLY A 678 -7.84 -18.97 -8.65
CA GLY A 678 -7.89 -20.11 -7.72
C GLY A 678 -9.15 -20.11 -6.84
N ILE A 679 -9.13 -20.90 -5.77
CA ILE A 679 -10.29 -21.16 -4.89
C ILE A 679 -10.52 -20.02 -3.88
N GLU A 680 -9.54 -19.14 -3.63
CA GLU A 680 -9.56 -18.20 -2.50
C GLU A 680 -9.35 -16.71 -2.86
N ASP A 681 -8.75 -16.36 -4.00
CA ASP A 681 -8.49 -14.95 -4.36
C ASP A 681 -9.56 -14.36 -5.27
N SER A 682 -10.54 -13.66 -4.70
CA SER A 682 -11.55 -12.93 -5.48
C SER A 682 -11.13 -11.48 -5.74
N PHE A 683 -10.83 -11.13 -7.00
CA PHE A 683 -10.58 -9.76 -7.43
C PHE A 683 -11.86 -9.08 -7.88
N VAL A 684 -12.35 -8.12 -7.10
CA VAL A 684 -13.43 -7.24 -7.57
C VAL A 684 -12.81 -6.04 -8.28
N PHE A 685 -13.08 -5.82 -9.57
CA PHE A 685 -12.52 -4.73 -10.38
C PHE A 685 -13.35 -3.43 -10.25
N THR A 686 -13.42 -2.88 -9.03
CA THR A 686 -14.19 -1.66 -8.75
C THR A 686 -13.60 -0.42 -9.42
N MET A 687 -12.29 -0.39 -9.63
CA MET A 687 -11.60 0.72 -10.30
C MET A 687 -11.94 0.78 -11.79
N GLU A 688 -12.07 -0.37 -12.47
CA GLU A 688 -12.53 -0.42 -13.87
C GLU A 688 -13.91 0.22 -14.00
N ASN A 689 -14.84 -0.14 -13.12
CA ASN A 689 -16.19 0.43 -13.10
C ASN A 689 -16.15 1.93 -12.84
N THR A 690 -15.35 2.37 -11.86
CA THR A 690 -15.19 3.79 -11.50
C THR A 690 -14.69 4.63 -12.67
N LEU A 691 -13.73 4.13 -13.45
CA LEU A 691 -13.21 4.79 -14.65
C LEU A 691 -14.26 4.94 -15.76
N ARG A 692 -15.27 4.06 -15.80
CA ARG A 692 -16.42 4.15 -16.73
C ARG A 692 -17.62 4.90 -16.14
N ASN A 693 -17.46 5.50 -14.97
CA ASN A 693 -18.53 6.14 -14.21
C ASN A 693 -19.67 5.16 -13.80
N ARG A 694 -19.32 3.91 -13.48
CA ARG A 694 -20.26 2.87 -13.05
C ARG A 694 -20.08 2.52 -11.58
N GLY A 695 -21.17 2.40 -10.83
CA GLY A 695 -21.15 1.96 -9.44
C GLY A 695 -20.84 0.46 -9.29
N SER A 696 -20.27 0.07 -8.14
CA SER A 696 -19.98 -1.33 -7.80
C SER A 696 -20.60 -1.71 -6.47
N ILE A 697 -21.27 -2.86 -6.41
CA ILE A 697 -22.06 -3.30 -5.24
C ILE A 697 -21.49 -4.51 -4.51
N ASN A 698 -20.59 -5.27 -5.15
CA ASN A 698 -20.16 -6.60 -4.70
C ASN A 698 -18.82 -6.61 -3.93
N ARG A 699 -18.28 -5.43 -3.59
CA ARG A 699 -17.07 -5.30 -2.74
C ARG A 699 -17.37 -4.57 -1.44
N CYS A 700 -17.94 -5.29 -0.47
CA CYS A 700 -18.54 -4.70 0.75
C CYS A 700 -17.85 -5.06 2.07
N SER A 701 -16.96 -6.06 2.07
CA SER A 701 -16.34 -6.61 3.28
C SER A 701 -15.49 -5.61 4.06
N VAL A 702 -14.90 -4.60 3.40
CA VAL A 702 -13.98 -3.63 4.02
C VAL A 702 -14.70 -2.37 4.52
N ALA A 703 -15.92 -2.10 4.05
CA ALA A 703 -16.66 -0.90 4.41
C ALA A 703 -17.50 -1.04 5.69
N GLY A 704 -17.71 -2.26 6.19
CA GLY A 704 -18.73 -2.53 7.22
C GLY A 704 -20.16 -2.20 6.77
N ILE A 705 -20.34 -1.81 5.50
CA ILE A 705 -21.60 -1.44 4.87
C ILE A 705 -22.01 -2.61 3.99
N ARG A 706 -23.12 -3.26 4.33
CA ARG A 706 -23.73 -4.26 3.46
C ARG A 706 -24.59 -3.54 2.43
N PRO A 707 -24.52 -3.94 1.14
CA PRO A 707 -25.43 -3.39 0.15
C PRO A 707 -26.84 -3.83 0.55
N THR A 708 -27.82 -2.93 0.45
CA THR A 708 -29.18 -3.35 0.70
C THR A 708 -29.66 -4.29 -0.40
N GLY A 709 -30.42 -5.34 -0.03
CA GLY A 709 -31.09 -6.22 -0.99
C GLY A 709 -32.18 -5.52 -1.82
N ALA A 710 -32.50 -4.26 -1.49
CA ALA A 710 -33.45 -3.44 -2.26
C ALA A 710 -32.83 -2.75 -3.48
N LEU A 711 -31.50 -2.78 -3.66
CA LEU A 711 -30.84 -2.23 -4.84
C LEU A 711 -31.34 -2.94 -6.11
N ARG A 712 -31.78 -2.18 -7.11
CA ARG A 712 -32.33 -2.70 -8.38
C ARG A 712 -31.25 -2.62 -9.45
N MET A 713 -30.91 -3.73 -10.10
CA MET A 713 -29.65 -3.82 -10.83
C MET A 713 -29.83 -4.32 -12.25
N PRO A 714 -29.01 -3.85 -13.22
CA PRO A 714 -28.96 -4.48 -14.53
C PRO A 714 -28.53 -5.95 -14.38
N PRO A 715 -29.21 -6.89 -15.03
CA PRO A 715 -28.75 -8.28 -15.04
C PRO A 715 -27.33 -8.36 -15.64
N PRO A 716 -26.51 -9.32 -15.20
CA PRO A 716 -25.21 -9.54 -15.82
C PRO A 716 -25.39 -9.78 -17.32
N ARG A 717 -24.52 -9.20 -18.15
CA ARG A 717 -24.56 -9.38 -19.61
C ARG A 717 -24.23 -10.82 -20.05
N ASP A 718 -23.71 -11.65 -19.14
CA ASP A 718 -23.20 -12.99 -19.43
C ASP A 718 -23.50 -13.97 -18.26
N PRO A 719 -24.48 -14.88 -18.36
CA PRO A 719 -24.93 -15.75 -17.26
C PRO A 719 -23.96 -16.86 -16.80
N GLY A 720 -22.72 -16.92 -17.32
CA GLY A 720 -21.73 -17.98 -17.01
C GLY A 720 -20.44 -17.53 -16.31
N GLY A 721 -20.28 -16.26 -15.97
CA GLY A 721 -19.09 -15.74 -15.26
C GLY A 721 -19.24 -15.76 -13.73
N GLU A 722 -18.13 -15.97 -13.02
CA GLU A 722 -18.02 -16.18 -11.56
C GLU A 722 -19.01 -15.43 -10.66
N VAL A 723 -19.90 -16.26 -10.09
CA VAL A 723 -20.81 -16.09 -8.95
C VAL A 723 -21.67 -14.83 -8.96
N ALA A 724 -22.85 -15.02 -9.55
CA ALA A 724 -24.11 -14.58 -8.99
C ALA A 724 -24.22 -15.05 -7.52
N ALA A 725 -24.29 -14.11 -6.58
CA ALA A 725 -25.02 -14.35 -5.35
C ALA A 725 -26.44 -13.82 -5.60
N GLU A 726 -27.39 -14.73 -5.63
CA GLU A 726 -28.76 -14.57 -6.11
C GLU A 726 -29.44 -13.28 -5.60
N PHE A 727 -29.73 -12.38 -6.53
CA PHE A 727 -30.88 -11.48 -6.46
C PHE A 727 -31.70 -11.69 -7.73
N GLN A 728 -32.24 -12.90 -7.87
CA GLN A 728 -33.36 -13.10 -8.79
C GLN A 728 -34.56 -12.32 -8.21
N ASP A 729 -35.42 -11.82 -9.10
CA ASP A 729 -36.73 -11.17 -8.85
C ASP A 729 -36.81 -9.64 -9.00
N ALA A 730 -35.72 -8.93 -9.31
CA ALA A 730 -35.73 -7.47 -9.41
C ALA A 730 -35.27 -6.93 -10.78
N PRO A 731 -36.16 -6.63 -11.74
CA PRO A 731 -35.75 -5.95 -12.97
C PRO A 731 -35.11 -4.59 -12.65
N TYR A 732 -34.04 -4.21 -13.36
CA TYR A 732 -33.42 -2.90 -13.24
C TYR A 732 -34.44 -1.79 -13.51
N ARG A 733 -34.62 -0.88 -12.55
CA ARG A 733 -35.61 0.21 -12.66
C ARG A 733 -34.98 1.59 -12.92
N GLY A 734 -33.67 1.63 -13.19
CA GLY A 734 -32.90 2.87 -13.28
C GLY A 734 -32.30 3.31 -11.94
N GLU A 735 -31.66 4.48 -11.96
CA GLU A 735 -30.96 5.05 -10.79
C GLU A 735 -31.89 5.82 -9.84
N ALA A 736 -33.11 6.11 -10.28
CA ALA A 736 -34.19 6.61 -9.45
C ALA A 736 -35.52 5.98 -9.92
N PHE A 737 -36.33 5.49 -8.99
CA PHE A 737 -37.56 4.77 -9.31
C PHE A 737 -38.60 4.89 -8.19
N LEU A 738 -39.88 4.72 -8.54
CA LEU A 738 -40.98 4.75 -7.58
C LEU A 738 -41.11 3.39 -6.88
N LEU A 739 -40.86 3.33 -5.58
CA LEU A 739 -41.13 2.14 -4.75
C LEU A 739 -42.63 1.89 -4.62
N GLU A 740 -43.41 2.96 -4.45
CA GLU A 740 -44.86 2.95 -4.31
C GLU A 740 -45.48 4.10 -5.11
N GLY A 741 -46.75 3.96 -5.51
CA GLY A 741 -47.50 4.94 -6.29
C GLY A 741 -47.31 4.80 -7.81
N GLN A 742 -48.17 5.47 -8.58
CA GLN A 742 -48.14 5.47 -10.04
C GLN A 742 -47.53 6.76 -10.60
N GLY A 743 -46.64 6.61 -11.59
CA GLY A 743 -45.95 7.74 -12.20
C GLY A 743 -44.66 7.36 -12.90
N THR A 744 -43.87 8.38 -13.25
CA THR A 744 -42.54 8.26 -13.83
C THR A 744 -41.51 9.04 -13.02
N ALA A 745 -40.28 8.56 -13.02
CA ALA A 745 -39.12 9.23 -12.44
C ALA A 745 -37.94 9.09 -13.41
N ALA A 746 -37.26 10.19 -13.71
CA ALA A 746 -36.12 10.21 -14.60
C ALA A 746 -34.99 11.06 -14.00
N VAL A 747 -33.77 10.52 -14.00
CA VAL A 747 -32.58 11.24 -13.53
C VAL A 747 -32.15 12.24 -14.60
N GLU A 748 -32.09 13.52 -14.22
CA GLU A 748 -31.61 14.61 -15.09
C GLU A 748 -30.13 14.90 -14.88
N GLU A 749 -29.67 14.80 -13.63
CA GLU A 749 -28.29 15.07 -13.23
C GLU A 749 -27.88 14.05 -12.16
N GLN A 750 -26.68 13.50 -12.31
CA GLN A 750 -26.09 12.62 -11.32
C GLN A 750 -24.61 12.95 -11.14
N THR A 751 -24.29 13.43 -9.95
CA THR A 751 -22.93 13.60 -9.43
C THR A 751 -22.76 12.72 -8.20
N THR A 752 -21.56 12.69 -7.64
CA THR A 752 -21.27 11.95 -6.40
C THR A 752 -22.15 12.38 -5.23
N ASN A 753 -22.40 13.69 -5.06
CA ASN A 753 -23.15 14.22 -3.93
C ASN A 753 -24.57 14.69 -4.26
N ARG A 754 -24.98 14.67 -5.54
CA ARG A 754 -26.26 15.24 -5.97
C ARG A 754 -26.91 14.39 -7.02
N VAL A 755 -28.20 14.10 -6.83
CA VAL A 755 -29.03 13.44 -7.84
C VAL A 755 -30.30 14.26 -8.04
N ARG A 756 -30.50 14.81 -9.24
CA ARG A 756 -31.73 15.53 -9.60
C ARG A 756 -32.64 14.61 -10.40
N VAL A 757 -33.88 14.46 -9.92
CA VAL A 757 -34.88 13.58 -10.51
C VAL A 757 -36.10 14.41 -10.90
N ARG A 758 -36.50 14.33 -12.16
CA ARG A 758 -37.80 14.79 -12.64
C ARG A 758 -38.84 13.71 -12.37
N TYR A 759 -39.97 14.09 -11.80
CA TYR A 759 -41.06 13.14 -11.52
C TYR A 759 -42.39 13.64 -12.08
N GLN A 760 -43.28 12.69 -12.34
CA GLN A 760 -44.68 12.93 -12.64
C GLN A 760 -45.52 11.81 -12.03
N THR A 761 -46.42 12.14 -11.13
CA THR A 761 -47.20 11.17 -10.34
C THR A 761 -48.67 11.57 -10.32
N SER A 762 -49.57 10.59 -10.38
CA SER A 762 -51.03 10.80 -10.32
C SER A 762 -51.58 10.73 -8.89
N SER A 763 -50.80 10.17 -7.97
CA SER A 763 -51.10 9.97 -6.55
C SER A 763 -49.83 10.20 -5.73
N PRO A 764 -49.92 10.37 -4.39
CA PRO A 764 -48.72 10.34 -3.55
C PRO A 764 -47.88 9.09 -3.84
N ALA A 765 -46.58 9.28 -4.06
CA ALA A 765 -45.68 8.22 -4.47
C ALA A 765 -44.40 8.24 -3.66
N LEU A 766 -43.76 7.09 -3.48
CA LEU A 766 -42.48 6.98 -2.79
C LEU A 766 -41.36 6.84 -3.81
N LEU A 767 -40.51 7.86 -3.93
CA LEU A 767 -39.35 7.84 -4.82
C LEU A 767 -38.12 7.34 -4.06
N ALA A 768 -37.36 6.42 -4.65
CA ALA A 768 -36.08 5.98 -4.13
C ALA A 768 -34.95 6.16 -5.15
N LEU A 769 -33.75 6.41 -4.65
CA LEU A 769 -32.50 6.29 -5.40
C LEU A 769 -31.97 4.86 -5.30
N ASN A 770 -31.32 4.42 -6.36
CA ASN A 770 -30.62 3.14 -6.39
C ASN A 770 -29.26 3.21 -5.67
N GLN A 771 -29.26 3.71 -4.44
CA GLN A 771 -28.06 3.87 -3.61
C GLN A 771 -28.38 3.62 -2.14
N ASN A 772 -27.37 3.17 -1.39
CA ASN A 772 -27.50 2.96 0.05
C ASN A 772 -27.83 4.27 0.77
N TYR A 773 -28.66 4.14 1.80
CA TYR A 773 -28.97 5.22 2.70
C TYR A 773 -27.83 5.50 3.69
N HIS A 774 -27.66 6.79 3.99
CA HIS A 774 -26.88 7.30 5.12
C HIS A 774 -27.54 8.61 5.60
N PRO A 775 -27.52 8.95 6.91
CA PRO A 775 -28.23 10.12 7.43
C PRO A 775 -27.82 11.49 6.86
N GLY A 776 -26.74 11.54 6.08
CA GLY A 776 -26.27 12.76 5.41
C GLY A 776 -27.11 13.17 4.19
N TRP A 777 -27.99 12.31 3.69
CA TRP A 777 -28.85 12.59 2.54
C TRP A 777 -30.02 13.51 2.91
N ARG A 778 -30.25 14.52 2.06
CA ARG A 778 -31.34 15.49 2.14
C ARG A 778 -32.06 15.56 0.80
N THR A 779 -33.30 16.00 0.82
CA THR A 779 -34.11 16.26 -0.37
C THR A 779 -34.63 17.67 -0.39
N SER A 780 -34.55 18.34 -1.54
CA SER A 780 -35.27 19.58 -1.80
C SER A 780 -36.20 19.39 -2.99
N ARG A 781 -37.42 19.90 -2.88
CA ARG A 781 -38.46 19.78 -3.92
C ARG A 781 -38.73 21.14 -4.54
N ARG A 782 -39.03 21.13 -5.84
CA ARG A 782 -39.49 22.30 -6.59
C ARG A 782 -40.60 21.86 -7.54
N SER A 783 -41.83 22.34 -7.28
CA SER A 783 -42.99 22.08 -8.15
C SER A 783 -43.17 23.14 -9.23
N THR A 784 -42.76 24.39 -8.97
CA THR A 784 -42.74 25.49 -9.96
C THR A 784 -41.44 26.30 -9.85
N GLU A 785 -41.06 27.05 -10.89
CA GLU A 785 -39.82 27.86 -10.89
C GLU A 785 -39.75 28.92 -9.77
N GLN A 786 -40.92 29.35 -9.29
CA GLN A 786 -41.06 30.37 -8.23
C GLN A 786 -41.04 29.78 -6.82
N ASP A 787 -41.06 28.45 -6.69
CA ASP A 787 -41.16 27.77 -5.41
C ASP A 787 -39.82 27.80 -4.65
N ARG A 788 -39.84 28.21 -3.38
CA ARG A 788 -38.62 28.20 -2.55
C ARG A 788 -38.35 26.76 -2.11
N PRO A 789 -37.21 26.16 -2.52
CA PRO A 789 -36.92 24.78 -2.18
C PRO A 789 -36.76 24.62 -0.67
N ARG A 790 -37.65 23.84 -0.04
CA ARG A 790 -37.51 23.44 1.37
C ARG A 790 -36.67 22.16 1.43
N GLU A 791 -35.57 22.22 2.16
CA GLU A 791 -34.74 21.04 2.44
C GLU A 791 -35.32 20.23 3.60
N GLU A 792 -35.49 18.93 3.37
CA GLU A 792 -35.95 17.95 4.35
C GLU A 792 -34.97 16.76 4.37
N PRO A 793 -34.77 16.07 5.50
CA PRO A 793 -33.99 14.83 5.52
C PRO A 793 -34.55 13.79 4.55
N ALA A 794 -33.68 13.06 3.84
CA ALA A 794 -34.14 11.92 3.07
C ALA A 794 -34.62 10.81 4.02
N THR A 795 -35.58 10.01 3.57
CA THR A 795 -36.14 8.89 4.32
C THR A 795 -35.36 7.62 4.03
N PHE A 796 -35.22 6.76 5.03
CA PHE A 796 -34.69 5.39 4.91
C PHE A 796 -35.84 4.44 4.59
N VAL A 797 -35.83 3.79 3.43
CA VAL A 797 -36.80 2.74 3.10
C VAL A 797 -36.06 1.54 2.51
N GLN A 798 -36.14 0.39 3.19
CA GLN A 798 -35.46 -0.85 2.79
C GLN A 798 -33.97 -0.64 2.47
N GLY A 799 -33.26 0.23 3.21
CA GLY A 799 -31.85 0.51 2.95
C GLY A 799 -31.54 1.52 1.85
N LEU A 800 -32.55 2.00 1.10
CA LEU A 800 -32.39 2.98 0.03
C LEU A 800 -32.62 4.42 0.52
N VAL A 801 -32.01 5.37 -0.16
CA VAL A 801 -32.33 6.80 -0.03
C VAL A 801 -33.68 7.07 -0.69
N ALA A 802 -34.67 7.55 0.05
CA ALA A 802 -36.03 7.75 -0.45
C ALA A 802 -36.67 9.08 0.00
N THR A 803 -37.77 9.47 -0.64
CA THR A 803 -38.61 10.61 -0.26
C THR A 803 -40.03 10.47 -0.79
N VAL A 804 -40.99 11.12 -0.12
CA VAL A 804 -42.40 11.11 -0.52
C VAL A 804 -42.67 12.25 -1.50
N LEU A 805 -43.26 11.90 -2.64
CA LEU A 805 -43.70 12.82 -3.67
C LEU A 805 -45.20 13.08 -3.55
N PRO A 806 -45.66 14.34 -3.62
CA PRO A 806 -47.08 14.64 -3.80
C PRO A 806 -47.52 14.28 -5.24
N PRO A 807 -48.83 14.18 -5.50
CA PRO A 807 -49.34 14.10 -6.87
C PRO A 807 -48.98 15.38 -7.65
N GLY A 808 -48.64 15.24 -8.93
CA GLY A 808 -48.25 16.33 -9.83
C GLY A 808 -46.94 16.05 -10.55
N SER A 809 -46.38 17.08 -11.19
CA SER A 809 -45.06 17.04 -11.82
C SER A 809 -44.12 18.04 -11.16
N GLY A 810 -42.83 17.73 -11.17
CA GLY A 810 -41.82 18.60 -10.60
C GLY A 810 -40.43 17.99 -10.61
N THR A 811 -39.53 18.63 -9.87
CA THR A 811 -38.16 18.13 -9.67
C THR A 811 -37.89 17.95 -8.18
N VAL A 812 -37.16 16.90 -7.86
CA VAL A 812 -36.61 16.67 -6.53
C VAL A 812 -35.10 16.47 -6.64
N THR A 813 -34.36 17.17 -5.81
CA THR A 813 -32.90 17.08 -5.73
C THR A 813 -32.54 16.39 -4.42
N PHE A 814 -31.90 15.24 -4.53
CA PHE A 814 -31.19 14.60 -3.42
C PHE A 814 -29.79 15.22 -3.31
N SER A 815 -29.38 15.63 -2.12
CA SER A 815 -28.06 16.16 -1.83
C SER A 815 -27.45 15.47 -0.61
N TYR A 816 -26.16 15.13 -0.69
CA TYR A 816 -25.44 14.53 0.42
C TYR A 816 -24.54 15.56 1.10
N THR A 817 -24.60 15.59 2.42
CA THR A 817 -23.66 16.35 3.27
C THR A 817 -23.07 15.42 4.31
N THR A 818 -21.75 15.49 4.53
CA THR A 818 -21.09 14.63 5.51
C THR A 818 -21.52 15.01 6.93
N PRO A 819 -22.23 14.14 7.66
CA PRO A 819 -22.64 14.42 9.02
C PRO A 819 -21.44 14.67 9.94
N ALA A 820 -21.63 15.49 10.96
CA ALA A 820 -20.61 15.86 11.96
C ALA A 820 -19.33 16.54 11.41
N LEU A 821 -19.23 16.82 10.11
CA LEU A 821 -18.05 17.48 9.52
C LEU A 821 -17.75 18.85 10.15
N ARG A 822 -18.77 19.67 10.40
CA ARG A 822 -18.61 20.97 11.07
C ARG A 822 -18.04 20.82 12.48
N ALA A 823 -18.50 19.83 13.24
CA ALA A 823 -17.97 19.54 14.57
C ALA A 823 -16.51 19.06 14.49
N GLY A 824 -16.18 18.25 13.49
CA GLY A 824 -14.80 17.84 13.19
C GLY A 824 -13.89 19.04 12.87
N MET A 825 -14.34 19.96 12.02
CA MET A 825 -13.60 21.19 11.69
C MET A 825 -13.35 22.05 12.94
N LEU A 826 -14.36 22.23 13.80
CA LEU A 826 -14.21 22.96 15.07
C LEU A 826 -13.23 22.27 16.02
N THR A 827 -13.26 20.94 16.09
CA THR A 827 -12.34 20.12 16.89
C THR A 827 -10.90 20.29 16.40
N THR A 828 -10.68 20.23 15.08
CA THR A 828 -9.37 20.49 14.47
C THR A 828 -8.89 21.91 14.73
N ALA A 829 -9.74 22.93 14.57
CA ALA A 829 -9.39 24.31 14.86
C ALA A 829 -8.98 24.50 16.35
N PHE A 830 -9.71 23.88 17.28
CA PHE A 830 -9.34 23.86 18.69
C PHE A 830 -7.98 23.16 18.92
N GLY A 831 -7.75 22.01 18.28
CA GLY A 831 -6.47 21.31 18.32
C GLY A 831 -5.30 22.16 17.82
N MET A 832 -5.50 22.91 16.72
CA MET A 832 -4.52 23.84 16.17
C MET A 832 -4.20 24.96 17.16
N LEU A 833 -5.23 25.58 17.76
CA LEU A 833 -5.05 26.61 18.78
C LEU A 833 -4.33 26.07 20.02
N ALA A 834 -4.68 24.87 20.48
CA ALA A 834 -4.04 24.22 21.62
C ALA A 834 -2.55 23.91 21.34
N ALA A 835 -2.23 23.40 20.15
CA ALA A 835 -0.86 23.12 19.71
C ALA A 835 -0.02 24.41 19.62
N LEU A 836 -0.58 25.48 19.01
CA LEU A 836 0.07 26.78 18.91
C LEU A 836 0.28 27.42 20.28
N TRP A 837 -0.73 27.35 21.16
CA TRP A 837 -0.63 27.86 22.52
C TRP A 837 0.44 27.13 23.32
N LEU A 838 0.48 25.79 23.24
CA LEU A 838 1.49 24.97 23.91
C LEU A 838 2.91 25.34 23.43
N TRP A 839 3.06 25.55 22.11
CA TRP A 839 4.31 26.02 21.52
C TRP A 839 4.68 27.43 22.01
N HIS A 840 3.79 28.40 21.91
CA HIS A 840 4.08 29.81 22.22
C HIS A 840 4.29 30.07 23.73
N ARG A 841 3.48 29.46 24.60
CA ARG A 841 3.63 29.62 26.06
C ARG A 841 4.99 29.14 26.54
N SER A 842 5.57 28.14 25.87
CA SER A 842 6.86 27.58 26.21
C SER A 842 8.05 28.45 25.75
N THR A 843 7.86 29.31 24.74
CA THR A 843 8.92 30.15 24.14
C THR A 843 9.02 31.54 24.76
N LEU A 844 7.97 32.04 25.42
CA LEU A 844 8.01 33.36 26.08
C LEU A 844 9.05 33.41 27.21
N PRO A 845 10.00 34.38 27.19
CA PRO A 845 10.85 34.66 28.33
C PRO A 845 10.00 35.28 29.44
N ARG A 846 9.97 34.67 30.63
CA ARG A 846 9.36 35.31 31.79
C ARG A 846 10.21 36.52 32.15
N THR A 847 9.66 37.72 31.96
CA THR A 847 10.23 38.98 32.45
C THR A 847 10.52 38.84 33.94
N ARG A 848 11.74 39.23 34.36
CA ARG A 848 12.07 39.38 35.79
C ARG A 848 11.04 40.35 36.37
N ARG A 849 10.15 39.87 37.25
CA ARG A 849 9.37 40.77 38.10
C ARG A 849 10.37 41.58 38.90
N ALA A 850 10.25 42.90 38.81
CA ALA A 850 11.04 43.86 39.55
C ALA A 850 10.86 43.64 41.06
N GLU A 851 11.83 42.98 41.68
CA GLU A 851 12.07 43.10 43.11
C GLU A 851 13.08 44.23 43.29
N GLY A 852 12.56 45.39 43.70
CA GLY A 852 13.30 46.62 43.86
C GLY A 852 12.39 47.71 44.45
N ARG A 853 11.61 47.35 45.47
CA ARG A 853 11.17 48.32 46.49
C ARG A 853 11.76 47.82 47.80
N ASP A 854 12.93 48.36 48.12
CA ASP A 854 13.55 48.30 49.42
C ASP A 854 12.78 49.23 50.38
N PRO A 855 12.17 48.71 51.46
CA PRO A 855 11.52 49.53 52.46
C PRO A 855 12.23 49.43 53.82
N SER A 856 13.56 49.49 53.91
CA SER A 856 14.24 49.84 55.18
C SER A 856 15.76 49.89 55.06
N ALA A 857 16.32 51.08 54.79
CA ALA A 857 17.69 51.43 55.13
C ALA A 857 17.74 52.84 55.72
N HIS A 858 17.06 53.01 56.85
CA HIS A 858 17.38 53.99 57.89
C HIS A 858 17.19 53.34 59.27
N ARG A 859 18.13 52.47 59.63
CA ARG A 859 18.91 52.52 60.88
C ARG A 859 19.81 51.30 61.01
#